data_AF-A0A8K0SRJ7-F1
#
_entry.id   AF-A0A8K0SRJ7-F1
#
_cell.length_a   1.000
_cell.length_b   1.000
_cell.length_c   1.000
_cell.angle_alpha   90.00
_cell.angle_beta   90.00
_cell.angle_gamma   90.00
#
_symmetry.space_group_name_H-M   'P 1'
#
loop_
_entity.id
_entity.type
_entity.pdbx_description
1 polymer ?
#
loop_
_entity_poly.entity_id
_entity_poly.type
_entity_poly.pdbx_seq_one_letter_code
_entity_poly.pdbx_strand_id
1 'polypeptide(L)'
;MAMDDLRKALRDALRSNGWEVNMVGSLYSGTMKDWNHEAVPGDIIDEVLRRIPNAVPYKPNVVIINAGTNDANGNVSPSEAGVRMGKVLDALWGAQDMANTCIMLSTLIPTTHSTGVKTRPVINDAYRELVKQRASAGKCIYLAEMAPGGSDWLVIPDDYSSAETTHIHPNDAGHRKMAAVFYKAIMEAAAANKLVVPQPFSAGPTVCDKFAGSGTDAGGLTQRGYGHDDGIYIHSSQQMPVSWTWDSDWDRDQWRFARLFSQNYDDLVAWVNLTETDHVFSLWKNSGDGKGTFTRIADLIPDLYCNPRGIHFIDMTGDGLDDLVCIDPEGNAYLSVNQADGNRAASKPPTFKRVSSTALIKTNEGYKQERVVLGDIDGDGRGDYGIIDDGGNVHFWRNGWVDPIPKYWQALGQRFAAKGMGDIRGVRFEDINGDGRDDWLWVGTVGQTTTYTNARSCAIGRDGNGLNVAWRQGFLKGTTSGPTHLGVGSYMTDDESYLRNRIHFARIYGETPVFGNLPKQDYVFMQHEELSNGKHRFTMRVWKNTGVGGTKLLADGDKFCNMAGHTDGREDYVWTWSNGRMELFINRGKKSISDSDPGGFWDPSAGTIWTPPRDMDRRDLHLADWDGDGDCDIIHVNPNGGGVEVFLNEYPQKGSWQWTHLTDPAPGLSCSQKRGLGIYDLAVRFADLTGNGRADYMCLEPDGRVTGFLHNSDNSFTNVGQIKFSEDKDRANLRWADVNADGVDDMLWIDKLSGDTYVWYNEGRGAPGSEGGSSFHWRRQAERAYDGLAAGTCVNYADLDGNGVADEHFLLGTFNNEARTSFAPSCGIHDETGDDAVMGPALPPVPGQGGGGGGGGGGNTGHQVEGGGCGYNFGSKDFEVLKNTWALSGASGFLGEFLQENGAENWDYNFFSSVLNGGTGGSTYDCNHVHSGNCPGPLSTPCEDYTPDEAFYVHVSIGLLYSSYSQIWAGLVEDGIGNLASNIKDVVEAYGTPPEDANSDILNMLLSILTSLVGISEFIGEKFPGRPTAELFGKASTPLGIFTEIIGGIAGDPEELDGYVDPDDLNDELEKVYGKMFTGLIKGMGDAVEGIFNGKKPDGWTGSAEEYVESVFQDGRYLSKEIVDGMAEAYVENTQAKFIEFATIKAMQSENRKKYFFLYGSVCPPIYHFSFPAGFIVGANLGRYRPKTFCATKRITAELDLVAPNLSTRTYASV
;
A
#
# COMPACT_ATOMS: atom_id res chain seq x y z
N MET A 1 23.34 11.24 -13.91
CA MET A 1 23.25 12.47 -13.11
C MET A 1 23.81 13.59 -13.97
N ALA A 2 23.07 14.67 -14.17
CA ALA A 2 23.61 15.89 -14.78
C ALA A 2 24.28 16.74 -13.69
N MET A 3 25.29 17.51 -14.06
CA MET A 3 25.81 18.60 -13.21
C MET A 3 24.87 19.80 -13.34
N ASP A 4 24.59 20.47 -12.22
CA ASP A 4 23.91 21.77 -12.10
C ASP A 4 22.84 22.12 -13.15
N ASP A 5 21.57 21.98 -12.76
CA ASP A 5 20.41 22.31 -13.58
C ASP A 5 20.26 23.83 -13.89
N LEU A 6 19.10 24.22 -14.43
CA LEU A 6 18.79 25.61 -14.81
C LEU A 6 19.05 26.64 -13.70
N ARG A 7 19.02 26.25 -12.41
CA ARG A 7 19.27 27.11 -11.26
C ARG A 7 20.64 27.77 -11.31
N LYS A 8 21.73 27.02 -11.55
CA LYS A 8 23.07 27.62 -11.63
C LYS A 8 23.17 28.62 -12.78
N ALA A 9 22.72 28.23 -13.97
CA ALA A 9 22.77 29.09 -15.15
C ALA A 9 21.95 30.38 -14.98
N LEU A 10 20.80 30.31 -14.30
CA LEU A 10 19.97 31.47 -13.96
C LEU A 10 20.64 32.37 -12.91
N ARG A 11 21.18 31.75 -11.84
CA ARG A 11 21.85 32.44 -10.74
C ARG A 11 23.10 33.17 -11.21
N ASP A 12 23.99 32.50 -11.92
CA ASP A 12 25.23 33.07 -12.45
C ASP A 12 24.95 34.30 -13.33
N ALA A 13 23.88 34.27 -14.13
CA ALA A 13 23.47 35.40 -14.96
C ALA A 13 22.92 36.58 -14.14
N LEU A 14 22.13 36.33 -13.09
CA LEU A 14 21.63 37.36 -12.19
C LEU A 14 22.78 38.00 -11.39
N ARG A 15 23.68 37.19 -10.79
CA ARG A 15 24.89 37.66 -10.09
C ARG A 15 25.80 38.47 -11.03
N SER A 16 25.98 38.03 -12.27
CA SER A 16 26.77 38.75 -13.30
C SER A 16 26.19 40.11 -13.69
N ASN A 17 24.89 40.33 -13.47
CA ASN A 17 24.22 41.63 -13.67
C ASN A 17 24.12 42.45 -12.38
N GLY A 18 24.81 42.05 -11.31
CA GLY A 18 24.94 42.80 -10.06
C GLY A 18 23.80 42.58 -9.05
N TRP A 19 22.90 41.63 -9.29
CA TRP A 19 21.86 41.26 -8.31
C TRP A 19 22.45 40.41 -7.19
N GLU A 20 22.03 40.66 -5.95
CA GLU A 20 22.18 39.70 -4.86
C GLU A 20 21.07 38.65 -4.97
N VAL A 21 21.45 37.38 -4.86
CA VAL A 21 20.58 36.22 -5.09
C VAL A 21 20.89 35.17 -4.04
N ASN A 22 19.84 34.63 -3.43
CA ASN A 22 19.83 33.42 -2.62
C ASN A 22 18.85 32.46 -3.28
N MET A 23 19.23 31.20 -3.49
CA MET A 23 18.26 30.16 -3.79
C MET A 23 17.68 29.68 -2.47
N VAL A 24 16.40 29.30 -2.43
CA VAL A 24 15.71 28.93 -1.18
C VAL A 24 14.75 27.76 -1.41
N GLY A 25 14.58 26.92 -0.39
CA GLY A 25 13.73 25.72 -0.44
C GLY A 25 14.29 24.57 0.41
N SER A 26 13.43 23.63 0.78
CA SER A 26 13.73 22.54 1.72
C SER A 26 14.53 21.37 1.14
N LEU A 27 14.91 21.43 -0.14
CA LEU A 27 15.63 20.37 -0.86
C LEU A 27 16.98 20.90 -1.35
N TYR A 28 17.99 20.02 -1.40
CA TYR A 28 19.38 20.39 -1.72
C TYR A 28 19.94 19.39 -2.73
N SER A 29 20.37 19.88 -3.89
CA SER A 29 21.02 19.04 -4.91
C SER A 29 21.79 19.87 -5.92
N GLY A 30 22.89 19.32 -6.43
CA GLY A 30 23.75 19.94 -7.45
C GLY A 30 25.23 19.91 -7.08
N THR A 31 26.00 20.78 -7.73
CA THR A 31 27.41 21.08 -7.46
C THR A 31 27.70 22.57 -7.28
N MET A 32 26.72 23.44 -7.53
CA MET A 32 26.71 24.85 -7.12
C MET A 32 26.68 24.99 -5.59
N LYS A 33 27.22 26.09 -5.05
CA LYS A 33 27.22 26.33 -3.59
C LYS A 33 25.83 26.64 -3.01
N ASP A 34 25.05 27.43 -3.74
CA ASP A 34 23.72 27.92 -3.33
C ASP A 34 22.65 27.00 -3.92
N TRP A 35 22.62 25.76 -3.43
CA TRP A 35 21.97 24.60 -4.06
C TRP A 35 20.54 24.29 -3.59
N ASN A 36 19.89 25.24 -2.90
CA ASN A 36 18.56 25.05 -2.33
C ASN A 36 17.46 25.05 -3.43
N HIS A 37 16.39 24.28 -3.28
CA HIS A 37 15.23 24.22 -4.19
C HIS A 37 13.98 23.56 -3.58
N GLU A 38 12.88 23.58 -4.37
CA GLU A 38 11.61 22.88 -4.12
C GLU A 38 11.19 21.98 -5.31
N ALA A 39 12.07 21.82 -6.30
CA ALA A 39 11.79 21.00 -7.48
C ALA A 39 11.93 19.50 -7.18
N VAL A 40 10.85 18.73 -7.37
CA VAL A 40 10.81 17.27 -7.21
C VAL A 40 10.51 16.59 -8.55
N PRO A 41 11.31 15.59 -9.00
CA PRO A 41 10.98 14.79 -10.18
C PRO A 41 9.74 13.91 -9.97
N GLY A 42 8.91 13.75 -11.01
CA GLY A 42 7.72 12.88 -10.99
C GLY A 42 6.42 13.55 -10.50
N ASP A 43 6.49 14.52 -9.59
CA ASP A 43 5.34 15.24 -9.02
C ASP A 43 4.36 15.77 -10.09
N ILE A 44 3.05 15.56 -9.89
CA ILE A 44 1.97 16.29 -10.59
C ILE A 44 1.56 17.58 -9.84
N ILE A 45 0.76 18.45 -10.47
CA ILE A 45 0.41 19.79 -9.94
C ILE A 45 -0.21 19.76 -8.52
N ASP A 46 -1.05 18.77 -8.18
CA ASP A 46 -1.64 18.65 -6.84
C ASP A 46 -0.66 18.10 -5.77
N GLU A 47 0.51 17.60 -6.17
CA GLU A 47 1.59 17.19 -5.27
C GLU A 47 2.50 18.37 -4.95
N VAL A 48 2.84 19.16 -5.98
CA VAL A 48 3.44 20.50 -5.81
C VAL A 48 2.59 21.35 -4.86
N LEU A 49 1.25 21.31 -4.97
CA LEU A 49 0.35 21.97 -4.02
C LEU A 49 0.50 21.45 -2.58
N ARG A 50 0.68 20.14 -2.38
CA ARG A 50 0.91 19.53 -1.07
C ARG A 50 2.26 19.90 -0.46
N ARG A 51 3.28 20.21 -1.27
CA ARG A 51 4.63 20.62 -0.83
C ARG A 51 4.79 22.11 -0.54
N ILE A 52 3.84 22.98 -0.94
CA ILE A 52 3.91 24.43 -0.64
C ILE A 52 4.15 24.77 0.86
N PRO A 53 3.66 24.02 1.86
CA PRO A 53 4.03 24.22 3.27
C PRO A 53 5.54 24.18 3.57
N ASN A 54 6.34 23.47 2.78
CA ASN A 54 7.80 23.40 2.91
C ASN A 54 8.49 24.64 2.32
N ALA A 55 7.92 25.19 1.25
CA ALA A 55 8.47 26.31 0.48
C ALA A 55 8.19 27.69 1.11
N VAL A 56 7.01 27.87 1.71
CA VAL A 56 6.58 29.17 2.25
C VAL A 56 7.35 29.71 3.48
N PRO A 57 7.96 28.89 4.37
CA PRO A 57 8.73 29.40 5.50
C PRO A 57 9.97 30.20 5.07
N TYR A 58 10.54 29.89 3.90
CA TYR A 58 11.63 30.62 3.26
C TYR A 58 11.24 32.00 2.70
N LYS A 59 9.94 32.34 2.68
CA LYS A 59 9.39 33.63 2.20
C LYS A 59 9.95 34.12 0.84
N PRO A 60 10.10 33.28 -0.20
CA PRO A 60 10.69 33.71 -1.47
C PRO A 60 9.91 34.90 -2.07
N ASN A 61 10.62 36.00 -2.35
CA ASN A 61 10.08 37.19 -3.03
C ASN A 61 9.98 37.01 -4.54
N VAL A 62 10.73 36.07 -5.10
CA VAL A 62 10.65 35.61 -6.49
C VAL A 62 10.54 34.09 -6.50
N VAL A 63 9.54 33.55 -7.20
CA VAL A 63 9.34 32.10 -7.36
C VAL A 63 9.30 31.78 -8.85
N ILE A 64 10.03 30.76 -9.29
CA ILE A 64 9.96 30.22 -10.65
C ILE A 64 9.21 28.88 -10.63
N ILE A 65 8.32 28.64 -11.60
CA ILE A 65 7.50 27.41 -11.65
C ILE A 65 7.56 26.79 -13.05
N ASN A 66 8.03 25.55 -13.15
CA ASN A 66 7.85 24.65 -14.28
C ASN A 66 7.31 23.31 -13.74
N ALA A 67 5.98 23.15 -13.74
CA ALA A 67 5.31 21.97 -13.19
C ALA A 67 4.06 21.67 -14.03
N GLY A 68 3.75 20.39 -14.25
CA GLY A 68 2.70 19.93 -15.17
C GLY A 68 3.17 19.01 -16.29
N THR A 69 4.48 18.76 -16.44
CA THR A 69 5.01 17.81 -17.43
C THR A 69 4.51 16.38 -17.16
N ASN A 70 4.37 16.01 -15.88
CA ASN A 70 3.85 14.71 -15.47
C ASN A 70 2.33 14.64 -15.67
N ASP A 71 1.58 15.71 -15.37
CA ASP A 71 0.17 15.86 -15.74
C ASP A 71 -0.07 15.73 -17.25
N ALA A 72 0.81 16.32 -18.06
CA ALA A 72 0.77 16.18 -19.52
C ALA A 72 1.03 14.72 -19.92
N ASN A 73 2.10 14.10 -19.42
CA ASN A 73 2.50 12.76 -19.80
C ASN A 73 1.48 11.69 -19.35
N GLY A 74 0.95 11.80 -18.14
CA GLY A 74 -0.08 10.91 -17.58
C GLY A 74 -1.52 11.25 -17.96
N ASN A 75 -1.75 12.34 -18.71
CA ASN A 75 -3.08 12.90 -18.99
C ASN A 75 -3.93 13.20 -17.72
N VAL A 76 -3.28 13.63 -16.63
CA VAL A 76 -3.96 13.94 -15.36
C VAL A 76 -4.60 15.32 -15.47
N SER A 77 -5.92 15.36 -15.67
CA SER A 77 -6.75 16.57 -15.89
C SER A 77 -6.00 17.77 -16.52
N PRO A 78 -5.54 17.70 -17.79
CA PRO A 78 -4.76 18.79 -18.40
C PRO A 78 -5.59 20.07 -18.61
N SER A 79 -6.89 19.93 -18.88
CA SER A 79 -7.85 21.05 -18.96
C SER A 79 -8.01 21.78 -17.61
N GLU A 80 -7.97 21.05 -16.50
CA GLU A 80 -8.04 21.63 -15.16
C GLU A 80 -6.67 22.10 -14.63
N ALA A 81 -5.56 21.87 -15.36
CA ALA A 81 -4.22 22.21 -14.89
C ALA A 81 -4.09 23.70 -14.53
N GLY A 82 -4.75 24.61 -15.26
CA GLY A 82 -4.81 26.04 -14.92
C GLY A 82 -5.57 26.32 -13.61
N VAL A 83 -6.60 25.54 -13.27
CA VAL A 83 -7.34 25.65 -12.00
C VAL A 83 -6.49 25.08 -10.86
N ARG A 84 -5.84 23.94 -11.06
CA ARG A 84 -5.00 23.26 -10.06
C ARG A 84 -3.74 24.06 -9.77
N MET A 85 -3.06 24.58 -10.79
CA MET A 85 -1.96 25.56 -10.67
C MET A 85 -2.46 26.87 -10.05
N GLY A 86 -3.70 27.28 -10.32
CA GLY A 86 -4.35 28.39 -9.64
C GLY A 86 -4.36 28.26 -8.12
N LYS A 87 -4.58 27.05 -7.58
CA LYS A 87 -4.47 26.78 -6.13
C LYS A 87 -3.03 26.92 -5.62
N VAL A 88 -2.03 26.49 -6.39
CA VAL A 88 -0.59 26.62 -6.05
C VAL A 88 -0.20 28.10 -5.92
N LEU A 89 -0.61 28.92 -6.90
CA LEU A 89 -0.39 30.38 -6.86
C LEU A 89 -1.12 31.05 -5.68
N ASP A 90 -2.37 30.65 -5.41
CA ASP A 90 -3.14 31.17 -4.27
C ASP A 90 -2.58 30.76 -2.91
N ALA A 91 -2.01 29.56 -2.79
CA ALA A 91 -1.31 29.12 -1.57
C ALA A 91 -0.04 29.95 -1.32
N LEU A 92 0.80 30.14 -2.34
CA LEU A 92 2.00 30.97 -2.26
C LEU A 92 1.68 32.43 -1.90
N TRP A 93 0.66 33.02 -2.51
CA TRP A 93 0.24 34.40 -2.19
C TRP A 93 -0.63 34.54 -0.94
N GLY A 94 -1.16 33.43 -0.41
CA GLY A 94 -1.92 33.38 0.84
C GLY A 94 -1.02 33.19 2.08
N ALA A 95 0.22 32.76 1.88
CA ALA A 95 1.20 32.58 2.94
C ALA A 95 1.64 33.91 3.58
N GLN A 96 2.07 33.83 4.84
CA GLN A 96 2.50 35.00 5.61
C GLN A 96 3.65 35.72 4.91
N ASP A 97 3.58 37.06 4.87
CA ASP A 97 4.56 37.97 4.27
C ASP A 97 4.78 37.82 2.74
N MET A 98 4.23 36.78 2.08
CA MET A 98 4.39 36.46 0.65
C MET A 98 3.32 37.05 -0.28
N ALA A 99 2.38 37.86 0.24
CA ALA A 99 1.27 38.41 -0.54
C ALA A 99 1.69 39.24 -1.79
N ASN A 100 2.94 39.74 -1.80
CA ASN A 100 3.56 40.51 -2.89
C ASN A 100 4.65 39.74 -3.68
N THR A 101 4.89 38.46 -3.38
CA THR A 101 5.86 37.61 -4.10
C THR A 101 5.58 37.62 -5.61
N CYS A 102 6.64 37.73 -6.42
CA CYS A 102 6.52 37.73 -7.87
C CYS A 102 6.78 36.35 -8.46
N ILE A 103 5.79 35.81 -9.17
CA ILE A 103 5.84 34.44 -9.69
C ILE A 103 6.14 34.45 -11.19
N MET A 104 7.12 33.65 -11.62
CA MET A 104 7.46 33.41 -13.01
C MET A 104 6.89 32.04 -13.38
N LEU A 105 5.63 32.00 -13.83
CA LEU A 105 5.00 30.76 -14.28
C LEU A 105 5.42 30.49 -15.72
N SER A 106 6.10 29.37 -15.95
CA SER A 106 6.53 28.97 -17.29
C SER A 106 5.53 28.05 -17.98
N THR A 107 5.54 28.09 -19.30
CA THR A 107 4.98 27.00 -20.12
C THR A 107 5.89 25.77 -20.06
N LEU A 108 5.32 24.59 -20.25
CA LEU A 108 6.02 23.32 -20.21
C LEU A 108 6.94 23.14 -21.43
N ILE A 109 8.11 22.55 -21.16
CA ILE A 109 9.10 22.17 -22.18
C ILE A 109 8.57 21.06 -23.10
N PRO A 110 9.05 20.97 -24.35
CA PRO A 110 8.74 19.87 -25.26
C PRO A 110 9.03 18.48 -24.68
N THR A 111 8.43 17.46 -25.30
CA THR A 111 8.71 16.04 -25.00
C THR A 111 8.45 15.17 -26.23
N THR A 112 9.03 13.97 -26.29
CA THR A 112 8.62 12.92 -27.24
C THR A 112 7.57 11.96 -26.69
N HIS A 113 7.13 12.11 -25.42
CA HIS A 113 6.09 11.25 -24.86
C HIS A 113 4.76 11.45 -25.59
N SER A 114 4.19 10.39 -26.18
CA SER A 114 3.11 10.48 -27.17
C SER A 114 1.82 11.12 -26.64
N THR A 115 1.51 10.94 -25.36
CA THR A 115 0.44 11.66 -24.65
C THR A 115 0.83 13.11 -24.40
N GLY A 116 2.05 13.34 -23.90
CA GLY A 116 2.58 14.65 -23.52
C GLY A 116 2.62 15.64 -24.69
N VAL A 117 2.97 15.18 -25.89
CA VAL A 117 2.94 15.99 -27.13
C VAL A 117 1.55 16.62 -27.37
N LYS A 118 0.47 15.91 -27.03
CA LYS A 118 -0.93 16.33 -27.27
C LYS A 118 -1.51 17.18 -26.13
N THR A 119 -1.15 16.87 -24.88
CA THR A 119 -1.69 17.50 -23.68
C THR A 119 -0.91 18.73 -23.24
N ARG A 120 0.41 18.78 -23.49
CA ARG A 120 1.27 19.92 -23.16
C ARG A 120 0.76 21.26 -23.72
N PRO A 121 0.28 21.37 -24.98
CA PRO A 121 -0.29 22.62 -25.49
C PRO A 121 -1.49 23.11 -24.65
N VAL A 122 -2.36 22.20 -24.22
CA VAL A 122 -3.54 22.52 -23.40
C VAL A 122 -3.14 23.12 -22.05
N ILE A 123 -2.15 22.52 -21.37
CA ILE A 123 -1.62 23.07 -20.11
C ILE A 123 -0.92 24.41 -20.35
N ASN A 124 -0.17 24.55 -21.44
CA ASN A 124 0.51 25.78 -21.79
C ASN A 124 -0.45 26.95 -22.04
N ASP A 125 -1.56 26.71 -22.74
CA ASP A 125 -2.59 27.73 -22.96
C ASP A 125 -3.39 28.04 -21.67
N ALA A 126 -3.68 27.04 -20.85
CA ALA A 126 -4.25 27.24 -19.52
C ALA A 126 -3.33 28.11 -18.62
N TYR A 127 -2.00 27.93 -18.69
CA TYR A 127 -1.03 28.73 -17.95
C TYR A 127 -0.87 30.14 -18.52
N ARG A 128 -0.82 30.29 -19.86
CA ARG A 128 -0.82 31.61 -20.53
C ARG A 128 -2.03 32.44 -20.11
N GLU A 129 -3.20 31.81 -20.03
CA GLU A 129 -4.43 32.47 -19.61
C GLU A 129 -4.46 32.74 -18.09
N LEU A 130 -4.04 31.79 -17.26
CA LEU A 130 -3.89 31.99 -15.81
C LEU A 130 -2.97 33.19 -15.48
N VAL A 131 -1.84 33.34 -16.16
CA VAL A 131 -0.95 34.51 -15.99
C VAL A 131 -1.68 35.80 -16.32
N LYS A 132 -2.39 35.89 -17.45
CA LYS A 132 -3.17 37.09 -17.83
C LYS A 132 -4.22 37.44 -16.77
N GLN A 133 -4.97 36.44 -16.29
CA GLN A 133 -6.03 36.65 -15.30
C GLN A 133 -5.49 37.12 -13.96
N ARG A 134 -4.42 36.48 -13.46
CA ARG A 134 -3.81 36.85 -12.17
C ARG A 134 -3.08 38.19 -12.23
N ALA A 135 -2.40 38.51 -13.34
CA ALA A 135 -1.83 39.84 -13.58
C ALA A 135 -2.91 40.93 -13.66
N SER A 136 -4.04 40.66 -14.33
CA SER A 136 -5.20 41.56 -14.39
C SER A 136 -5.87 41.77 -13.03
N ALA A 137 -5.83 40.76 -12.16
CA ALA A 137 -6.22 40.84 -10.76
C ALA A 137 -5.17 41.54 -9.86
N GLY A 138 -4.11 42.11 -10.44
CA GLY A 138 -3.10 42.92 -9.75
C GLY A 138 -1.99 42.13 -9.05
N LYS A 139 -1.92 40.80 -9.22
CA LYS A 139 -0.83 39.98 -8.68
C LYS A 139 0.46 40.16 -9.48
N CYS A 140 1.61 39.98 -8.81
CA CYS A 140 2.91 40.01 -9.45
C CYS A 140 3.18 38.66 -10.12
N ILE A 141 2.87 38.54 -11.41
CA ILE A 141 3.08 37.31 -12.18
C ILE A 141 3.46 37.61 -13.62
N TYR A 142 4.43 36.85 -14.15
CA TYR A 142 4.96 36.97 -15.51
C TYR A 142 5.02 35.59 -16.17
N LEU A 143 4.91 35.56 -17.49
CA LEU A 143 4.93 34.34 -18.30
C LEU A 143 6.36 34.03 -18.74
N ALA A 144 6.94 32.94 -18.23
CA ALA A 144 8.21 32.41 -18.69
C ALA A 144 7.98 31.46 -19.90
N GLU A 145 7.75 32.04 -21.07
CA GLU A 145 7.36 31.31 -22.29
C GLU A 145 8.52 30.45 -22.88
N MET A 146 8.41 29.13 -22.74
CA MET A 146 9.33 28.12 -23.29
C MET A 146 9.08 27.81 -24.79
N ALA A 147 8.01 28.34 -25.39
CA ALA A 147 7.78 28.35 -26.84
C ALA A 147 7.70 29.79 -27.40
N PRO A 148 8.78 30.60 -27.29
CA PRO A 148 8.77 32.03 -27.58
C PRO A 148 8.56 32.28 -29.08
N GLY A 149 7.63 33.17 -29.42
CA GLY A 149 7.19 33.39 -30.80
C GLY A 149 6.27 32.28 -31.36
N GLY A 150 5.82 31.34 -30.53
CA GLY A 150 4.91 30.25 -30.94
C GLY A 150 5.63 29.02 -31.52
N SER A 151 6.94 28.89 -31.30
CA SER A 151 7.73 27.73 -31.69
C SER A 151 8.58 27.26 -30.51
N ASP A 152 8.79 25.96 -30.39
CA ASP A 152 9.49 25.36 -29.25
C ASP A 152 10.97 25.77 -29.19
N TRP A 153 11.42 26.21 -28.00
CA TRP A 153 12.79 26.74 -27.82
C TRP A 153 13.85 25.64 -27.67
N LEU A 154 13.49 24.55 -26.99
CA LEU A 154 14.34 23.38 -26.79
C LEU A 154 14.12 22.40 -27.95
N VAL A 155 15.20 22.09 -28.66
CA VAL A 155 15.22 21.22 -29.83
C VAL A 155 15.42 19.77 -29.38
N ILE A 156 14.57 18.89 -29.88
CA ILE A 156 14.68 17.44 -29.67
C ILE A 156 15.52 16.86 -30.83
N PRO A 157 16.54 16.01 -30.58
CA PRO A 157 17.01 15.55 -29.27
C PRO A 157 18.07 16.45 -28.62
N ASP A 158 18.64 17.40 -29.36
CA ASP A 158 19.91 18.07 -29.04
C ASP A 158 19.98 18.80 -27.68
N ASP A 159 18.88 19.34 -27.16
CA ASP A 159 18.80 20.00 -25.85
C ASP A 159 18.43 19.05 -24.69
N TYR A 160 18.32 17.73 -24.94
CA TYR A 160 17.88 16.72 -23.98
C TYR A 160 18.96 15.69 -23.63
N SER A 161 18.73 14.92 -22.57
CA SER A 161 19.59 13.80 -22.18
C SER A 161 19.66 12.76 -23.30
N SER A 162 20.88 12.47 -23.76
CA SER A 162 21.17 11.43 -24.76
C SER A 162 21.09 10.00 -24.21
N ALA A 163 20.87 9.84 -22.91
CA ALA A 163 20.62 8.56 -22.26
C ALA A 163 19.14 8.11 -22.32
N GLU A 164 18.25 8.96 -22.82
CA GLU A 164 16.80 8.71 -22.84
C GLU A 164 16.27 8.47 -24.25
N THR A 165 15.30 7.56 -24.38
CA THR A 165 14.55 7.31 -25.63
C THR A 165 13.25 8.11 -25.70
N THR A 166 12.65 8.41 -24.54
CA THR A 166 11.59 9.40 -24.40
C THR A 166 12.22 10.65 -23.79
N HIS A 167 12.42 11.69 -24.59
CA HIS A 167 13.08 12.90 -24.13
C HIS A 167 12.12 13.70 -23.24
N ILE A 168 12.44 13.76 -21.95
CA ILE A 168 11.73 14.55 -20.93
C ILE A 168 12.70 15.36 -20.07
N HIS A 169 13.94 14.89 -19.86
CA HIS A 169 14.94 15.63 -19.08
C HIS A 169 15.89 16.40 -20.01
N PRO A 170 16.01 17.74 -19.87
CA PRO A 170 17.00 18.54 -20.57
C PRO A 170 18.44 18.11 -20.26
N ASN A 171 19.37 18.50 -21.13
CA ASN A 171 20.80 18.55 -20.82
C ASN A 171 21.22 19.99 -20.48
N ASP A 172 22.50 20.22 -20.18
CA ASP A 172 23.05 21.53 -19.81
C ASP A 172 22.69 22.66 -20.81
N ALA A 173 22.55 22.36 -22.11
CA ALA A 173 22.16 23.35 -23.12
C ALA A 173 20.67 23.68 -23.03
N GLY A 174 19.80 22.67 -22.87
CA GLY A 174 18.38 22.86 -22.61
C GLY A 174 18.12 23.60 -21.29
N HIS A 175 18.86 23.27 -20.22
CA HIS A 175 18.78 23.99 -18.95
C HIS A 175 19.24 25.46 -19.08
N ARG A 176 20.32 25.75 -19.82
CA ARG A 176 20.70 27.15 -20.16
C ARG A 176 19.63 27.87 -20.98
N LYS A 177 18.92 27.17 -21.87
CA LYS A 177 17.77 27.75 -22.61
C LYS A 177 16.59 28.07 -21.71
N MET A 178 16.24 27.20 -20.76
CA MET A 178 15.20 27.47 -19.75
C MET A 178 15.59 28.64 -18.84
N ALA A 179 16.85 28.68 -18.38
CA ALA A 179 17.38 29.77 -17.57
C ALA A 179 17.29 31.12 -18.29
N ALA A 180 17.54 31.18 -19.61
CA ALA A 180 17.36 32.39 -20.41
C ALA A 180 15.92 32.93 -20.41
N VAL A 181 14.93 32.03 -20.46
CA VAL A 181 13.50 32.39 -20.42
C VAL A 181 13.10 32.92 -19.04
N PHE A 182 13.50 32.25 -17.96
CA PHE A 182 13.25 32.75 -16.60
C PHE A 182 13.98 34.06 -16.31
N TYR A 183 15.25 34.18 -16.71
CA TYR A 183 16.03 35.41 -16.58
C TYR A 183 15.33 36.60 -17.25
N LYS A 184 14.82 36.40 -18.48
CA LYS A 184 14.02 37.42 -19.19
C LYS A 184 12.79 37.87 -18.38
N ALA A 185 11.99 36.93 -17.89
CA ALA A 185 10.78 37.25 -17.11
C ALA A 185 11.10 38.01 -15.80
N ILE A 186 12.17 37.62 -15.10
CA ILE A 186 12.63 38.33 -13.89
C ILE A 186 13.12 39.74 -14.23
N MET A 187 13.82 39.94 -15.34
CA MET A 187 14.26 41.27 -15.78
C MET A 187 13.11 42.16 -16.27
N GLU A 188 12.06 41.60 -16.86
CA GLU A 188 10.82 42.33 -17.17
C GLU A 188 10.11 42.79 -15.88
N ALA A 189 10.03 41.93 -14.86
CA ALA A 189 9.51 42.28 -13.55
C ALA A 189 10.39 43.34 -12.83
N ALA A 190 11.71 43.27 -12.97
CA ALA A 190 12.64 44.26 -12.44
C ALA A 190 12.47 45.63 -13.13
N ALA A 191 12.43 45.66 -14.46
CA ALA A 191 12.21 46.89 -15.24
C ALA A 191 10.86 47.54 -14.95
N ALA A 192 9.82 46.74 -14.67
CA ALA A 192 8.51 47.21 -14.23
C ALA A 192 8.48 47.69 -12.76
N ASN A 193 9.61 47.63 -12.03
CA ASN A 193 9.72 47.92 -10.59
C ASN A 193 8.73 47.10 -9.75
N LYS A 194 8.56 45.81 -10.08
CA LYS A 194 7.62 44.88 -9.45
C LYS A 194 8.25 43.89 -8.48
N LEU A 195 9.57 43.69 -8.55
CA LEU A 195 10.29 42.90 -7.55
C LEU A 195 10.33 43.65 -6.20
N VAL A 196 9.99 42.94 -5.12
CA VAL A 196 10.04 43.47 -3.75
C VAL A 196 11.29 43.00 -3.02
N VAL A 197 11.73 43.75 -2.00
CA VAL A 197 12.81 43.33 -1.09
C VAL A 197 12.40 42.03 -0.37
N PRO A 198 13.26 41.00 -0.31
CA PRO A 198 12.95 39.77 0.40
C PRO A 198 12.62 40.05 1.86
N GLN A 199 11.61 39.36 2.38
CA GLN A 199 11.24 39.46 3.78
C GLN A 199 12.16 38.55 4.60
N PRO A 200 12.59 38.98 5.81
CA PRO A 200 13.38 38.11 6.67
C PRO A 200 12.54 36.89 7.06
N PHE A 201 12.99 35.73 6.60
CA PHE A 201 12.83 34.50 7.36
C PHE A 201 14.00 34.42 8.35
N SER A 202 13.71 34.01 9.57
CA SER A 202 14.72 33.31 10.36
C SER A 202 14.82 31.89 9.80
N ALA A 203 16.00 31.30 9.78
CA ALA A 203 16.06 29.84 9.84
C ALA A 203 15.16 29.38 11.00
N GLY A 204 14.26 28.44 10.75
CA GLY A 204 13.44 27.85 11.81
C GLY A 204 14.33 27.15 12.84
N PRO A 205 13.80 26.77 14.02
CA PRO A 205 14.48 25.73 14.78
C PRO A 205 14.67 24.54 13.85
N THR A 206 15.91 24.06 13.69
CA THR A 206 16.20 22.84 12.92
C THR A 206 15.51 21.61 13.51
N VAL A 207 14.98 21.75 14.73
CA VAL A 207 14.29 20.75 15.54
C VAL A 207 12.77 20.88 15.41
N CYS A 208 12.04 19.77 15.22
CA CYS A 208 10.58 19.74 15.23
C CYS A 208 9.96 18.43 15.76
N ASP A 209 9.07 18.55 16.75
CA ASP A 209 8.21 17.45 17.21
C ASP A 209 7.41 16.83 16.04
N LYS A 210 7.28 15.49 16.01
CA LYS A 210 6.47 14.74 15.03
C LYS A 210 5.04 14.59 15.51
N PHE A 211 4.08 14.50 14.59
CA PHE A 211 2.67 14.34 14.94
C PHE A 211 2.01 13.33 14.00
N ALA A 212 1.08 12.54 14.53
CA ALA A 212 0.33 11.53 13.76
C ALA A 212 -0.19 12.08 12.42
N GLY A 213 0.32 11.53 11.30
CA GLY A 213 -0.03 11.96 9.94
C GLY A 213 0.84 13.08 9.35
N SER A 214 1.96 13.46 9.98
CA SER A 214 2.94 14.40 9.40
C SER A 214 3.92 13.74 8.42
N GLY A 215 3.94 12.40 8.34
CA GLY A 215 4.83 11.65 7.45
C GLY A 215 4.36 11.59 6.00
N THR A 216 5.30 11.34 5.08
CA THR A 216 5.03 11.24 3.63
C THR A 216 5.23 9.80 3.15
N ASP A 217 4.19 9.17 2.55
CA ASP A 217 4.32 7.83 1.96
C ASP A 217 5.39 7.82 0.85
N ALA A 218 6.33 6.88 0.93
CA ALA A 218 7.31 6.62 -0.12
C ALA A 218 6.66 6.21 -1.47
N GLY A 219 5.40 5.79 -1.46
CA GLY A 219 4.53 5.58 -2.61
C GLY A 219 4.30 4.11 -3.00
N GLY A 220 5.21 3.22 -2.60
CA GLY A 220 5.24 1.81 -2.99
C GLY A 220 6.03 0.95 -2.01
N LEU A 221 6.16 -0.35 -2.33
CA LEU A 221 6.95 -1.31 -1.56
C LEU A 221 8.44 -0.93 -1.54
N THR A 222 8.91 -0.42 -0.39
CA THR A 222 10.31 -0.08 -0.15
C THR A 222 11.13 -1.33 0.16
N GLN A 223 10.54 -2.33 0.84
CA GLN A 223 11.10 -3.68 1.00
C GLN A 223 10.22 -4.73 0.33
N ARG A 224 10.84 -5.71 -0.32
CA ARG A 224 10.19 -6.71 -1.19
C ARG A 224 10.46 -8.17 -0.79
N GLY A 225 10.53 -8.43 0.51
CA GLY A 225 10.52 -9.81 1.02
C GLY A 225 11.84 -10.57 1.04
N TYR A 226 12.98 -9.87 1.05
CA TYR A 226 14.26 -10.51 1.28
C TYR A 226 14.42 -10.94 2.75
N GLY A 227 15.11 -12.06 2.99
CA GLY A 227 15.34 -12.67 4.30
C GLY A 227 15.31 -14.21 4.21
N HIS A 228 15.50 -14.91 5.35
CA HIS A 228 15.43 -16.38 5.42
C HIS A 228 14.63 -16.84 6.66
N ASP A 229 13.65 -17.72 6.49
CA ASP A 229 12.90 -18.34 7.59
C ASP A 229 13.18 -19.86 7.69
N ASP A 230 12.55 -20.55 8.64
CA ASP A 230 12.63 -22.01 8.76
C ASP A 230 11.36 -22.74 8.25
N GLY A 231 10.50 -22.03 7.53
CA GLY A 231 9.27 -22.55 6.92
C GLY A 231 8.18 -22.91 7.94
N ILE A 232 7.37 -23.92 7.60
CA ILE A 232 6.35 -24.49 8.51
C ILE A 232 6.93 -25.61 9.37
N TYR A 233 6.35 -25.86 10.54
CA TYR A 233 6.79 -26.96 11.40
C TYR A 233 6.51 -28.34 10.75
N ILE A 234 7.59 -29.06 10.47
CA ILE A 234 7.57 -30.43 9.98
C ILE A 234 7.98 -31.36 11.12
N HIS A 235 6.99 -32.04 11.71
CA HIS A 235 7.22 -32.98 12.79
C HIS A 235 7.95 -34.23 12.30
N SER A 236 9.03 -34.60 12.99
CA SER A 236 9.52 -35.97 13.06
C SER A 236 9.94 -36.29 14.48
N SER A 237 9.99 -37.57 14.82
CA SER A 237 10.41 -37.99 16.14
C SER A 237 11.12 -39.34 16.15
N GLN A 238 11.93 -39.55 17.19
CA GLN A 238 12.66 -40.79 17.44
C GLN A 238 12.06 -41.47 18.67
N GLN A 239 11.54 -42.70 18.54
CA GLN A 239 11.12 -43.46 19.71
C GLN A 239 12.35 -43.79 20.58
N MET A 240 12.28 -43.44 21.86
CA MET A 240 13.36 -43.64 22.82
C MET A 240 13.12 -44.92 23.66
N PRO A 241 14.17 -45.48 24.29
CA PRO A 241 14.01 -46.49 25.33
C PRO A 241 13.07 -46.03 26.45
N VAL A 242 12.48 -46.97 27.19
CA VAL A 242 11.68 -46.65 28.38
C VAL A 242 12.54 -45.86 29.37
N SER A 243 12.12 -44.63 29.67
CA SER A 243 12.85 -43.67 30.51
C SER A 243 12.58 -43.87 32.00
N TRP A 244 11.39 -44.37 32.35
CA TRP A 244 10.91 -44.44 33.73
C TRP A 244 9.76 -45.46 33.87
N THR A 245 9.59 -46.04 35.05
CA THR A 245 8.46 -46.93 35.40
C THR A 245 8.14 -46.84 36.89
N TRP A 246 6.86 -46.88 37.26
CA TRP A 246 6.41 -46.80 38.65
C TRP A 246 5.08 -47.54 38.90
N ASP A 247 4.97 -48.19 40.06
CA ASP A 247 3.78 -48.95 40.47
C ASP A 247 2.92 -48.10 41.44
N SER A 248 2.04 -47.27 40.87
CA SER A 248 1.06 -46.43 41.57
C SER A 248 0.00 -47.26 42.29
N ASP A 249 -0.59 -46.72 43.35
CA ASP A 249 -1.82 -47.29 43.94
C ASP A 249 -3.08 -46.91 43.14
N TRP A 250 -3.02 -45.88 42.28
CA TRP A 250 -4.17 -45.35 41.55
C TRP A 250 -3.86 -45.07 40.07
N ASP A 251 -4.88 -45.17 39.20
CA ASP A 251 -4.94 -44.54 37.88
C ASP A 251 -6.08 -43.50 37.87
N ARG A 252 -5.72 -42.22 37.80
CA ARG A 252 -6.65 -41.11 38.07
C ARG A 252 -6.25 -39.77 37.44
N ASP A 253 -5.52 -39.79 36.32
CA ASP A 253 -4.91 -38.60 35.69
C ASP A 253 -4.01 -37.82 36.67
N GLN A 254 -3.05 -38.52 37.28
CA GLN A 254 -2.17 -37.93 38.30
C GLN A 254 -0.92 -37.20 37.79
N TRP A 255 -0.47 -37.48 36.57
CA TRP A 255 0.86 -37.09 36.07
C TRP A 255 0.84 -35.71 35.41
N ARG A 256 1.81 -34.85 35.74
CA ARG A 256 2.08 -33.56 35.07
C ARG A 256 3.59 -33.37 34.90
N PHE A 257 3.98 -32.48 34.01
CA PHE A 257 5.37 -32.07 33.79
C PHE A 257 5.51 -30.57 34.09
N ALA A 258 6.69 -30.13 34.56
CA ALA A 258 6.95 -28.74 34.94
C ALA A 258 8.45 -28.41 34.96
N ARG A 259 8.84 -27.20 34.52
CA ARG A 259 10.19 -26.62 34.56
C ARG A 259 10.57 -26.20 36.00
N LEU A 260 10.79 -27.17 36.89
CA LEU A 260 10.92 -26.89 38.34
C LEU A 260 12.32 -26.42 38.78
N PHE A 261 13.37 -26.72 38.00
CA PHE A 261 14.75 -26.31 38.30
C PHE A 261 15.49 -25.63 37.13
N SER A 262 14.87 -25.58 35.95
CA SER A 262 15.53 -25.12 34.72
C SER A 262 14.54 -25.02 33.56
N GLN A 263 14.59 -23.91 32.83
CA GLN A 263 13.81 -23.67 31.63
C GLN A 263 13.96 -24.75 30.53
N ASN A 264 15.11 -25.45 30.51
CA ASN A 264 15.48 -26.40 29.45
C ASN A 264 14.96 -27.83 29.62
N TYR A 265 14.48 -28.21 30.80
CA TYR A 265 14.14 -29.60 31.13
C TYR A 265 12.97 -29.67 32.09
N ASP A 266 11.96 -30.43 31.69
CA ASP A 266 10.76 -30.61 32.50
C ASP A 266 10.93 -31.80 33.46
N ASP A 267 10.41 -31.63 34.67
CA ASP A 267 10.42 -32.57 35.78
C ASP A 267 9.05 -33.22 35.95
N LEU A 268 9.01 -34.50 36.34
CA LEU A 268 7.76 -35.26 36.48
C LEU A 268 7.19 -35.09 37.90
N VAL A 269 5.93 -34.66 38.00
CA VAL A 269 5.19 -34.60 39.27
C VAL A 269 3.90 -35.43 39.22
N ALA A 270 3.47 -35.90 40.39
CA ALA A 270 2.21 -36.60 40.58
C ALA A 270 1.47 -36.12 41.83
N TRP A 271 0.20 -35.71 41.69
CA TRP A 271 -0.58 -35.22 42.83
C TRP A 271 -1.05 -36.36 43.75
N VAL A 272 -0.86 -36.18 45.05
CA VAL A 272 -1.18 -37.13 46.13
C VAL A 272 -1.95 -36.38 47.22
N ASN A 273 -3.18 -36.80 47.51
CA ASN A 273 -3.97 -36.16 48.56
C ASN A 273 -3.48 -36.59 49.94
N LEU A 274 -3.27 -35.62 50.82
CA LEU A 274 -3.11 -35.87 52.26
C LEU A 274 -4.47 -35.84 52.97
N THR A 275 -5.38 -34.97 52.52
CA THR A 275 -6.77 -34.88 52.98
C THR A 275 -7.72 -34.59 51.81
N GLU A 276 -8.99 -34.29 52.07
CA GLU A 276 -9.91 -33.79 51.03
C GLU A 276 -9.48 -32.42 50.49
N THR A 277 -8.89 -31.56 51.35
CA THR A 277 -8.52 -30.16 51.07
C THR A 277 -7.01 -29.90 51.17
N ASP A 278 -6.18 -30.93 51.04
CA ASP A 278 -4.72 -30.81 51.11
C ASP A 278 -4.05 -31.89 50.23
N HIS A 279 -3.01 -31.50 49.48
CA HIS A 279 -2.28 -32.38 48.58
C HIS A 279 -0.80 -32.02 48.50
N VAL A 280 0.02 -33.01 48.16
CA VAL A 280 1.45 -32.88 47.85
C VAL A 280 1.74 -33.47 46.48
N PHE A 281 2.87 -33.09 45.90
CA PHE A 281 3.34 -33.64 44.63
C PHE A 281 4.53 -34.57 44.86
N SER A 282 4.38 -35.86 44.57
CA SER A 282 5.55 -36.73 44.42
C SER A 282 6.34 -36.28 43.20
N LEU A 283 7.63 -35.99 43.41
CA LEU A 283 8.51 -35.36 42.43
C LEU A 283 9.63 -36.32 42.02
N TRP A 284 9.76 -36.54 40.71
CA TRP A 284 10.92 -37.15 40.08
C TRP A 284 11.65 -36.09 39.27
N LYS A 285 12.87 -35.73 39.72
CA LYS A 285 13.71 -34.82 38.95
C LYS A 285 14.20 -35.51 37.68
N ASN A 286 14.17 -34.81 36.56
CA ASN A 286 14.93 -35.11 35.36
C ASN A 286 16.44 -34.98 35.68
N SER A 287 17.28 -35.74 35.00
CA SER A 287 18.74 -35.67 35.14
C SER A 287 19.31 -34.34 34.63
N GLY A 288 18.63 -33.67 33.69
CA GLY A 288 19.06 -32.37 33.15
C GLY A 288 20.34 -32.44 32.32
N ASP A 289 20.64 -33.61 31.76
CA ASP A 289 21.87 -33.95 31.05
C ASP A 289 21.61 -34.55 29.65
N GLY A 290 20.42 -34.30 29.11
CA GLY A 290 19.96 -34.81 27.82
C GLY A 290 19.67 -36.32 27.78
N LYS A 291 19.68 -37.05 28.91
CA LYS A 291 19.39 -38.50 28.95
C LYS A 291 17.96 -38.87 29.35
N GLY A 292 17.13 -37.91 29.76
CA GLY A 292 15.74 -38.15 30.17
C GLY A 292 15.60 -39.14 31.34
N THR A 293 16.54 -39.14 32.29
CA THR A 293 16.54 -40.09 33.41
C THR A 293 15.87 -39.49 34.64
N PHE A 294 14.81 -40.12 35.14
CA PHE A 294 14.00 -39.59 36.23
C PHE A 294 14.31 -40.24 37.60
N THR A 295 14.63 -39.41 38.60
CA THR A 295 14.97 -39.84 39.97
C THR A 295 13.99 -39.27 40.99
N ARG A 296 13.30 -40.12 41.77
CA ARG A 296 12.40 -39.63 42.84
C ARG A 296 13.21 -38.93 43.93
N ILE A 297 12.74 -37.76 44.37
CA ILE A 297 13.33 -37.00 45.47
C ILE A 297 12.29 -36.80 46.59
N ALA A 298 12.47 -35.79 47.45
CA ALA A 298 11.45 -35.42 48.43
C ALA A 298 10.19 -34.89 47.72
N ASP A 299 9.03 -35.10 48.34
CA ASP A 299 7.76 -34.59 47.86
C ASP A 299 7.72 -33.04 47.92
N LEU A 300 7.12 -32.44 46.90
CA LEU A 300 6.93 -31.00 46.72
C LEU A 300 5.61 -30.57 47.38
N ILE A 301 5.66 -29.50 48.19
CA ILE A 301 4.52 -29.00 48.97
C ILE A 301 4.34 -27.49 48.69
N PRO A 302 3.33 -27.09 47.90
CA PRO A 302 3.08 -25.68 47.59
C PRO A 302 2.14 -25.01 48.59
N ASP A 303 2.27 -23.69 48.77
CA ASP A 303 1.39 -22.86 49.60
C ASP A 303 0.03 -22.53 48.92
N LEU A 304 -0.50 -23.47 48.14
CA LEU A 304 -1.78 -23.38 47.44
C LEU A 304 -2.35 -24.78 47.20
N TYR A 305 -3.46 -25.12 47.86
CA TYR A 305 -4.25 -26.28 47.48
C TYR A 305 -5.00 -26.02 46.17
N CYS A 306 -5.12 -27.05 45.35
CA CYS A 306 -5.93 -27.03 44.15
C CYS A 306 -6.74 -28.33 43.96
N ASN A 307 -7.89 -28.22 43.28
CA ASN A 307 -8.59 -29.38 42.75
C ASN A 307 -7.75 -30.01 41.61
N PRO A 308 -7.50 -31.33 41.62
CA PRO A 308 -6.74 -32.04 40.59
C PRO A 308 -7.03 -31.68 39.12
N ARG A 309 -8.28 -31.36 38.79
CA ARG A 309 -8.70 -31.00 37.42
C ARG A 309 -8.27 -29.61 36.97
N GLY A 310 -7.87 -28.74 37.90
CA GLY A 310 -7.41 -27.38 37.64
C GLY A 310 -5.95 -27.15 38.01
N ILE A 311 -5.16 -28.21 38.19
CA ILE A 311 -3.70 -28.10 38.40
C ILE A 311 -3.03 -27.86 37.05
N HIS A 312 -2.46 -26.66 36.88
CA HIS A 312 -1.59 -26.30 35.75
C HIS A 312 -0.22 -25.89 36.28
N PHE A 313 0.82 -26.22 35.51
CA PHE A 313 2.17 -25.70 35.70
C PHE A 313 2.51 -24.86 34.47
N ILE A 314 2.79 -23.58 34.69
CA ILE A 314 3.14 -22.60 33.63
C ILE A 314 3.86 -21.41 34.29
N ASP A 315 4.88 -20.87 33.64
CA ASP A 315 5.59 -19.68 34.10
C ASP A 315 4.67 -18.45 34.03
N MET A 316 4.40 -17.79 35.15
CA MET A 316 3.59 -16.57 35.23
C MET A 316 4.43 -15.32 35.46
N THR A 317 5.75 -15.46 35.58
CA THR A 317 6.69 -14.39 35.96
C THR A 317 7.75 -14.08 34.88
N GLY A 318 7.95 -14.97 33.91
CA GLY A 318 8.98 -14.88 32.88
C GLY A 318 10.40 -15.20 33.39
N ASP A 319 10.55 -15.90 34.52
CA ASP A 319 11.86 -16.30 35.07
C ASP A 319 12.42 -17.59 34.43
N GLY A 320 11.59 -18.30 33.66
CA GLY A 320 11.89 -19.55 32.99
C GLY A 320 11.52 -20.81 33.78
N LEU A 321 10.89 -20.68 34.95
CA LEU A 321 10.41 -21.78 35.78
C LEU A 321 8.88 -21.81 35.83
N ASP A 322 8.29 -23.00 35.90
CA ASP A 322 6.82 -23.11 35.95
C ASP A 322 6.27 -22.88 37.37
N ASP A 323 5.29 -21.98 37.47
CA ASP A 323 4.51 -21.71 38.65
C ASP A 323 3.30 -22.65 38.77
N LEU A 324 2.70 -22.71 39.96
CA LEU A 324 1.45 -23.45 40.18
C LEU A 324 0.27 -22.51 39.98
N VAL A 325 -0.43 -22.67 38.85
CA VAL A 325 -1.74 -22.05 38.61
C VAL A 325 -2.82 -23.06 38.97
N CYS A 326 -3.73 -22.64 39.84
CA CYS A 326 -4.97 -23.37 40.11
C CYS A 326 -6.16 -22.71 39.41
N ILE A 327 -6.95 -23.48 38.67
CA ILE A 327 -8.27 -23.07 38.17
C ILE A 327 -9.37 -23.72 39.03
N ASP A 328 -10.21 -22.91 39.69
CA ASP A 328 -11.35 -23.43 40.47
C ASP A 328 -12.51 -23.92 39.57
N PRO A 329 -13.52 -24.65 40.09
CA PRO A 329 -14.63 -25.17 39.29
C PRO A 329 -15.42 -24.08 38.54
N GLU A 330 -15.48 -22.88 39.11
CA GLU A 330 -16.11 -21.69 38.56
C GLU A 330 -15.27 -21.05 37.43
N GLY A 331 -13.97 -21.37 37.31
CA GLY A 331 -13.06 -20.89 36.26
C GLY A 331 -12.12 -19.76 36.71
N ASN A 332 -12.09 -19.38 37.98
CA ASN A 332 -11.17 -18.35 38.47
C ASN A 332 -9.74 -18.92 38.62
N ALA A 333 -8.72 -18.10 38.36
CA ALA A 333 -7.32 -18.48 38.42
C ALA A 333 -6.61 -17.94 39.68
N TYR A 334 -5.83 -18.79 40.33
CA TYR A 334 -5.08 -18.54 41.55
C TYR A 334 -3.62 -18.95 41.37
N LEU A 335 -2.66 -18.18 41.90
CA LEU A 335 -1.24 -18.35 41.65
C LEU A 335 -0.42 -18.58 42.93
N SER A 336 0.46 -19.57 42.86
CA SER A 336 1.57 -19.77 43.79
C SER A 336 2.87 -19.87 43.02
N VAL A 337 3.77 -18.92 43.26
CA VAL A 337 5.01 -18.71 42.50
C VAL A 337 6.14 -19.61 43.00
N ASN A 338 6.87 -20.24 42.07
CA ASN A 338 8.10 -20.96 42.32
C ASN A 338 9.17 -19.99 42.83
N GLN A 339 9.74 -20.22 44.02
CA GLN A 339 10.68 -19.27 44.64
C GLN A 339 12.11 -19.36 44.10
N ALA A 340 12.33 -20.05 42.97
CA ALA A 340 13.62 -20.32 42.33
C ALA A 340 14.71 -20.95 43.26
N ASP A 341 14.33 -21.44 44.43
CA ASP A 341 15.24 -21.90 45.48
C ASP A 341 15.48 -23.43 45.45
N GLY A 342 14.92 -24.11 44.44
CA GLY A 342 15.15 -25.54 44.18
C GLY A 342 16.58 -25.83 43.75
N ASN A 343 17.06 -27.05 43.99
CA ASN A 343 18.43 -27.44 43.60
C ASN A 343 18.46 -28.86 43.04
N ARG A 344 18.50 -28.96 41.70
CA ARG A 344 18.56 -30.22 40.93
C ARG A 344 19.73 -31.11 41.35
N ALA A 345 20.90 -30.54 41.68
CA ALA A 345 22.08 -31.30 42.10
C ALA A 345 21.93 -31.87 43.53
N ALA A 346 21.51 -31.03 44.49
CA ALA A 346 21.31 -31.39 45.88
C ALA A 346 20.02 -32.21 46.14
N SER A 347 19.19 -32.45 45.12
CA SER A 347 17.90 -33.14 45.23
C SER A 347 16.90 -32.46 46.17
N LYS A 348 17.02 -31.13 46.33
CA LYS A 348 16.10 -30.30 47.13
C LYS A 348 15.02 -29.73 46.19
N PRO A 349 13.72 -30.05 46.37
CA PRO A 349 12.64 -29.40 45.64
C PRO A 349 12.65 -27.87 45.80
N PRO A 350 12.13 -27.09 44.84
CA PRO A 350 11.79 -25.69 45.06
C PRO A 350 10.68 -25.55 46.11
N THR A 351 10.57 -24.35 46.69
CA THR A 351 9.42 -23.92 47.47
C THR A 351 8.47 -23.09 46.60
N PHE A 352 7.18 -23.12 46.93
CA PHE A 352 6.12 -22.43 46.18
C PHE A 352 5.31 -21.57 47.16
N LYS A 353 5.04 -20.31 46.79
CA LYS A 353 4.41 -19.33 47.68
C LYS A 353 3.26 -18.59 46.99
N ARG A 354 2.08 -18.55 47.61
CA ARG A 354 0.94 -17.78 47.09
C ARG A 354 1.26 -16.29 46.93
N VAL A 355 0.73 -15.67 45.87
CA VAL A 355 0.97 -14.24 45.59
C VAL A 355 0.26 -13.28 46.55
N SER A 356 -0.86 -13.72 47.15
CA SER A 356 -1.69 -12.93 48.06
C SER A 356 -2.41 -13.84 49.06
N SER A 357 -3.03 -13.29 50.11
CA SER A 357 -3.75 -14.11 51.10
C SER A 357 -4.87 -14.97 50.49
N THR A 358 -5.45 -14.54 49.36
CA THR A 358 -6.47 -15.28 48.60
C THR A 358 -5.91 -16.07 47.42
N ALA A 359 -4.64 -15.88 47.05
CA ALA A 359 -3.97 -16.38 45.83
C ALA A 359 -4.59 -15.96 44.47
N LEU A 360 -5.80 -15.41 44.45
CA LEU A 360 -6.55 -15.03 43.24
C LEU A 360 -5.77 -14.02 42.38
N ILE A 361 -5.61 -14.34 41.09
CA ILE A 361 -5.02 -13.45 40.06
C ILE A 361 -6.01 -13.06 38.96
N LYS A 362 -7.03 -13.88 38.66
CA LYS A 362 -8.06 -13.58 37.65
C LYS A 362 -9.41 -14.20 38.00
N THR A 363 -10.49 -13.45 37.84
CA THR A 363 -11.87 -13.97 37.89
C THR A 363 -12.26 -14.59 36.55
N ASN A 364 -13.21 -15.53 36.56
CA ASN A 364 -13.70 -16.16 35.35
C ASN A 364 -14.28 -15.14 34.33
N GLU A 365 -14.36 -15.58 33.08
CA GLU A 365 -14.94 -14.82 31.96
C GLU A 365 -16.30 -15.41 31.55
N GLY A 366 -17.12 -15.77 32.55
CA GLY A 366 -18.42 -16.45 32.37
C GLY A 366 -18.33 -17.96 32.07
N TYR A 367 -17.14 -18.50 31.86
CA TYR A 367 -16.88 -19.91 31.56
C TYR A 367 -16.21 -20.66 32.73
N LYS A 368 -16.58 -21.93 32.90
CA LYS A 368 -16.09 -22.83 33.96
C LYS A 368 -14.76 -23.50 33.65
N GLN A 369 -14.16 -24.13 34.66
CA GLN A 369 -12.91 -24.91 34.59
C GLN A 369 -12.74 -25.73 33.31
N GLU A 370 -13.76 -26.48 32.86
CA GLU A 370 -13.67 -27.36 31.68
C GLU A 370 -13.55 -26.63 30.33
N ARG A 371 -13.58 -25.29 30.34
CA ARG A 371 -13.35 -24.42 29.18
C ARG A 371 -12.08 -23.59 29.27
N VAL A 372 -11.43 -23.53 30.43
CA VAL A 372 -10.22 -22.72 30.63
C VAL A 372 -9.02 -23.42 30.00
N VAL A 373 -8.18 -22.62 29.35
CA VAL A 373 -6.86 -23.00 28.83
C VAL A 373 -5.85 -21.96 29.28
N LEU A 374 -4.59 -22.35 29.42
CA LEU A 374 -3.47 -21.45 29.69
C LEU A 374 -2.39 -21.69 28.63
N GLY A 375 -1.62 -20.65 28.31
CA GLY A 375 -0.46 -20.73 27.41
C GLY A 375 0.08 -19.34 27.10
N ASP A 376 1.36 -19.19 26.83
CA ASP A 376 1.96 -17.95 26.33
C ASP A 376 1.58 -17.75 24.86
N ILE A 377 0.56 -16.93 24.59
CA ILE A 377 0.05 -16.71 23.23
C ILE A 377 0.82 -15.60 22.50
N ASP A 378 1.51 -14.76 23.27
CA ASP A 378 2.04 -13.45 22.92
C ASP A 378 3.57 -13.50 22.68
N GLY A 379 4.27 -14.44 23.33
CA GLY A 379 5.69 -14.73 23.26
C GLY A 379 6.57 -13.81 24.10
N ASP A 380 6.10 -13.38 25.28
CA ASP A 380 6.87 -12.62 26.25
C ASP A 380 7.45 -13.47 27.41
N GLY A 381 7.10 -14.75 27.46
CA GLY A 381 7.53 -15.73 28.46
C GLY A 381 6.53 -15.97 29.59
N ARG A 382 5.34 -15.34 29.55
CA ARG A 382 4.32 -15.45 30.60
C ARG A 382 3.07 -16.17 30.12
N GLY A 383 2.52 -17.03 30.97
CA GLY A 383 1.27 -17.73 30.71
C GLY A 383 0.07 -16.79 30.67
N ASP A 384 -0.65 -16.79 29.56
CA ASP A 384 -1.90 -16.06 29.40
C ASP A 384 -3.11 -16.93 29.77
N TYR A 385 -4.21 -16.27 30.14
CA TYR A 385 -5.47 -16.94 30.44
C TYR A 385 -6.36 -16.96 29.20
N GLY A 386 -6.89 -18.13 28.83
CA GLY A 386 -7.83 -18.28 27.72
C GLY A 386 -9.07 -19.11 28.06
N ILE A 387 -10.11 -18.97 27.23
CA ILE A 387 -11.34 -19.78 27.29
C ILE A 387 -11.69 -20.35 25.93
N ILE A 388 -12.35 -21.51 25.93
CA ILE A 388 -12.96 -22.14 24.74
C ILE A 388 -14.47 -21.87 24.76
N ASP A 389 -14.96 -21.07 23.82
CA ASP A 389 -16.38 -20.69 23.71
C ASP A 389 -17.28 -21.85 23.22
N ASP A 390 -18.60 -21.63 23.15
CA ASP A 390 -19.56 -22.65 22.71
C ASP A 390 -19.51 -22.98 21.21
N GLY A 391 -18.82 -22.18 20.40
CA GLY A 391 -18.45 -22.52 19.02
C GLY A 391 -17.14 -23.32 18.93
N GLY A 392 -16.36 -23.39 20.01
CA GLY A 392 -15.04 -24.00 20.05
C GLY A 392 -13.90 -23.06 19.66
N ASN A 393 -14.13 -21.74 19.60
CA ASN A 393 -13.07 -20.75 19.37
C ASN A 393 -12.36 -20.44 20.70
N VAL A 394 -11.08 -20.05 20.62
CA VAL A 394 -10.29 -19.69 21.79
C VAL A 394 -10.07 -18.19 21.87
N HIS A 395 -10.41 -17.61 23.02
CA HIS A 395 -10.24 -16.19 23.35
C HIS A 395 -9.23 -16.05 24.50
N PHE A 396 -8.38 -15.03 24.47
CA PHE A 396 -7.30 -14.84 25.46
C PHE A 396 -7.29 -13.44 26.10
N TRP A 397 -6.70 -13.38 27.30
CA TRP A 397 -6.34 -12.19 28.04
C TRP A 397 -4.86 -12.28 28.43
N ARG A 398 -4.04 -11.32 27.99
CA ARG A 398 -2.59 -11.30 28.27
C ARG A 398 -2.31 -11.05 29.75
N ASN A 399 -1.36 -11.79 30.33
CA ASN A 399 -0.72 -11.47 31.62
C ASN A 399 0.10 -10.18 31.48
N GLY A 400 -0.49 -9.05 31.90
CA GLY A 400 0.11 -7.73 31.70
C GLY A 400 1.00 -7.26 32.84
N TRP A 401 2.08 -6.54 32.47
CA TRP A 401 3.13 -5.95 33.33
C TRP A 401 4.26 -6.91 33.73
N VAL A 402 5.26 -6.39 34.46
CA VAL A 402 6.54 -7.06 34.76
C VAL A 402 6.68 -7.57 36.20
N ASP A 403 5.79 -7.17 37.12
CA ASP A 403 5.75 -7.75 38.47
C ASP A 403 5.42 -9.27 38.43
N PRO A 404 5.79 -10.07 39.46
CA PRO A 404 5.38 -11.48 39.59
C PRO A 404 3.87 -11.72 39.79
N ILE A 405 3.07 -10.65 39.73
CA ILE A 405 1.61 -10.68 39.80
C ILE A 405 1.11 -9.85 38.61
N PRO A 406 0.17 -10.34 37.80
CA PRO A 406 -0.42 -9.55 36.71
C PRO A 406 -1.00 -8.24 37.25
N LYS A 407 -0.49 -7.08 36.77
CA LYS A 407 -1.00 -5.75 37.14
C LYS A 407 -2.32 -5.47 36.43
N TYR A 408 -2.53 -6.09 35.27
CA TYR A 408 -3.75 -6.07 34.48
C TYR A 408 -3.85 -7.31 33.58
N TRP A 409 -5.05 -7.55 33.05
CA TRP A 409 -5.32 -8.64 32.09
C TRP A 409 -5.85 -8.04 30.79
N GLN A 410 -4.99 -7.92 29.77
CA GLN A 410 -5.35 -7.22 28.54
C GLN A 410 -6.15 -8.13 27.60
N ALA A 411 -7.41 -7.80 27.33
CA ALA A 411 -8.29 -8.61 26.50
C ALA A 411 -7.81 -8.64 25.04
N LEU A 412 -7.30 -9.79 24.59
CA LEU A 412 -6.90 -10.00 23.20
C LEU A 412 -8.10 -10.41 22.33
N GLY A 413 -9.17 -10.94 22.93
CA GLY A 413 -10.31 -11.48 22.19
C GLY A 413 -9.97 -12.80 21.48
N GLN A 414 -10.71 -13.14 20.41
CA GLN A 414 -10.55 -14.42 19.72
C GLN A 414 -9.18 -14.55 19.04
N ARG A 415 -8.30 -15.40 19.57
CA ARG A 415 -6.98 -15.67 18.98
C ARG A 415 -6.97 -16.91 18.09
N PHE A 416 -7.85 -17.90 18.32
CA PHE A 416 -7.94 -19.11 17.48
C PHE A 416 -9.38 -19.43 17.10
N ALA A 417 -9.63 -19.65 15.80
CA ALA A 417 -10.96 -20.03 15.28
C ALA A 417 -11.15 -21.56 15.26
N ALA A 418 -12.34 -22.02 15.62
CA ALA A 418 -12.67 -23.44 15.77
C ALA A 418 -12.37 -24.27 14.51
N LYS A 419 -11.66 -25.40 14.67
CA LYS A 419 -11.28 -26.31 13.56
C LYS A 419 -12.22 -27.51 13.37
N GLY A 420 -13.35 -27.57 14.09
CA GLY A 420 -14.33 -28.65 13.95
C GLY A 420 -13.89 -30.03 14.46
N MET A 421 -12.77 -30.13 15.19
CA MET A 421 -12.17 -31.40 15.64
C MET A 421 -13.00 -32.18 16.69
N GLY A 422 -14.17 -31.65 17.11
CA GLY A 422 -15.06 -32.30 18.08
C GLY A 422 -14.72 -31.97 19.53
N ASP A 423 -14.40 -32.99 20.33
CA ASP A 423 -14.28 -32.87 21.79
C ASP A 423 -13.14 -31.91 22.22
N ILE A 424 -13.55 -30.79 22.83
CA ILE A 424 -12.69 -29.70 23.32
C ILE A 424 -11.65 -30.16 24.34
N ARG A 425 -11.87 -31.28 25.04
CA ARG A 425 -10.89 -31.84 25.99
C ARG A 425 -9.58 -32.28 25.33
N GLY A 426 -9.54 -32.33 23.99
CA GLY A 426 -8.32 -32.52 23.21
C GLY A 426 -7.48 -31.26 22.99
N VAL A 427 -8.02 -30.06 23.21
CA VAL A 427 -7.30 -28.79 23.00
C VAL A 427 -6.20 -28.61 24.07
N ARG A 428 -4.99 -28.28 23.63
CA ARG A 428 -3.85 -27.90 24.47
C ARG A 428 -3.12 -26.71 23.83
N PHE A 429 -2.35 -26.00 24.64
CA PHE A 429 -1.42 -24.94 24.24
C PHE A 429 -0.04 -25.35 24.76
N GLU A 430 0.90 -25.54 23.85
CA GLU A 430 2.16 -26.25 24.10
C GLU A 430 3.23 -25.83 23.06
N ASP A 431 4.35 -25.25 23.45
CA ASP A 431 5.55 -24.97 22.62
C ASP A 431 6.19 -26.26 22.04
N ILE A 432 5.67 -26.75 20.90
CA ILE A 432 6.16 -27.98 20.25
C ILE A 432 7.38 -27.71 19.36
N ASN A 433 7.54 -26.48 18.89
CA ASN A 433 8.58 -26.10 17.94
C ASN A 433 9.85 -25.53 18.62
N GLY A 434 9.78 -25.09 19.88
CA GLY A 434 10.89 -24.51 20.64
C GLY A 434 11.12 -23.01 20.37
N ASP A 435 10.12 -22.27 19.91
CA ASP A 435 10.19 -20.83 19.66
C ASP A 435 9.75 -19.96 20.84
N GLY A 436 9.20 -20.57 21.89
CA GLY A 436 8.78 -19.84 23.09
C GLY A 436 7.43 -19.14 22.95
N ARG A 437 6.54 -19.71 22.12
CA ARG A 437 5.12 -19.40 22.02
C ARG A 437 4.35 -20.71 22.08
N ASP A 438 3.25 -20.75 22.81
CA ASP A 438 2.48 -21.98 22.90
C ASP A 438 1.62 -22.19 21.64
N ASP A 439 1.82 -23.35 21.00
CA ASP A 439 1.16 -23.76 19.77
C ASP A 439 -0.24 -24.34 20.07
N TRP A 440 -1.20 -24.18 19.16
CA TRP A 440 -2.51 -24.84 19.32
C TRP A 440 -2.41 -26.31 18.92
N LEU A 441 -2.65 -27.20 19.88
CA LEU A 441 -2.69 -28.65 19.67
C LEU A 441 -4.12 -29.17 19.87
N TRP A 442 -4.53 -30.12 19.03
CA TRP A 442 -5.66 -31.00 19.33
C TRP A 442 -5.23 -32.46 19.34
N VAL A 443 -5.35 -33.09 20.50
CA VAL A 443 -5.07 -34.50 20.75
C VAL A 443 -6.37 -35.32 20.57
N GLY A 444 -6.34 -36.33 19.71
CA GLY A 444 -7.43 -37.27 19.48
C GLY A 444 -7.54 -38.35 20.55
N THR A 445 -8.58 -39.19 20.47
CA THR A 445 -8.84 -40.26 21.45
C THR A 445 -7.67 -41.25 21.58
N VAL A 446 -6.99 -41.57 20.47
CA VAL A 446 -5.82 -42.47 20.43
C VAL A 446 -4.46 -41.74 20.52
N GLY A 447 -4.46 -40.46 20.94
CA GLY A 447 -3.25 -39.62 21.04
C GLY A 447 -2.77 -38.99 19.74
N GLN A 448 -3.40 -39.30 18.60
CA GLN A 448 -3.10 -38.66 17.31
C GLN A 448 -3.29 -37.14 17.44
N THR A 449 -2.26 -36.35 17.13
CA THR A 449 -2.26 -34.91 17.45
C THR A 449 -2.10 -34.05 16.20
N THR A 450 -2.97 -33.05 16.04
CA THR A 450 -2.87 -31.99 15.02
C THR A 450 -2.33 -30.73 15.67
N THR A 451 -1.41 -30.02 15.01
CA THR A 451 -0.75 -28.81 15.52
C THR A 451 -0.94 -27.64 14.56
N TYR A 452 -1.26 -26.47 15.08
CA TYR A 452 -1.09 -25.18 14.42
C TYR A 452 -0.08 -24.37 15.22
N THR A 453 1.06 -24.03 14.63
CA THR A 453 2.10 -23.28 15.34
C THR A 453 1.78 -21.79 15.41
N ASN A 454 2.12 -21.18 16.54
CA ASN A 454 1.98 -19.77 16.84
C ASN A 454 3.05 -18.96 16.06
N ALA A 455 2.80 -17.67 15.84
CA ALA A 455 3.78 -16.67 15.43
C ALA A 455 3.23 -15.26 15.71
N ARG A 456 4.12 -14.31 16.02
CA ARG A 456 3.78 -12.87 16.07
C ARG A 456 3.11 -12.44 14.76
N SER A 457 2.17 -11.49 14.79
CA SER A 457 1.59 -10.91 13.57
C SER A 457 1.77 -9.40 13.50
N CYS A 458 1.90 -8.89 12.28
CA CYS A 458 1.94 -7.45 11.97
C CYS A 458 0.56 -6.81 11.85
N ALA A 459 -0.52 -7.59 11.89
CA ALA A 459 -1.88 -7.06 11.80
C ALA A 459 -2.25 -6.26 13.06
N ILE A 460 -2.52 -4.96 12.87
CA ILE A 460 -2.93 -3.98 13.89
C ILE A 460 -4.07 -4.53 14.76
N GLY A 461 -3.86 -4.51 16.08
CA GLY A 461 -4.85 -4.80 17.10
C GLY A 461 -5.28 -3.55 17.88
N ARG A 462 -6.34 -3.69 18.68
CA ARG A 462 -6.83 -2.72 19.69
C ARG A 462 -7.41 -3.50 20.87
N ASP A 463 -7.62 -2.90 22.04
CA ASP A 463 -8.20 -3.63 23.19
C ASP A 463 -9.53 -4.34 22.83
N GLY A 464 -9.65 -5.61 23.22
CA GLY A 464 -10.75 -6.51 22.84
C GLY A 464 -10.59 -7.20 21.48
N ASN A 465 -9.71 -6.70 20.62
CA ASN A 465 -9.26 -7.31 19.36
C ASN A 465 -7.73 -7.13 19.23
N GLY A 466 -7.01 -7.64 20.24
CA GLY A 466 -5.62 -7.31 20.51
C GLY A 466 -4.61 -8.00 19.59
N LEU A 467 -3.46 -8.37 20.15
CA LEU A 467 -2.32 -8.87 19.38
C LEU A 467 -2.73 -10.06 18.50
N ASN A 468 -2.49 -9.93 17.20
CA ASN A 468 -2.86 -10.95 16.25
C ASN A 468 -1.83 -12.08 16.21
N VAL A 469 -2.32 -13.31 16.01
CA VAL A 469 -1.49 -14.52 15.98
C VAL A 469 -1.58 -15.13 14.59
N ALA A 470 -0.44 -15.40 13.98
CA ALA A 470 -0.33 -15.88 12.62
C ALA A 470 -0.14 -17.41 12.59
N TRP A 471 -1.25 -18.15 12.64
CA TRP A 471 -1.23 -19.60 12.73
C TRP A 471 -0.78 -20.31 11.44
N ARG A 472 0.24 -21.18 11.53
CA ARG A 472 0.66 -22.09 10.42
C ARG A 472 0.36 -23.55 10.80
N GLN A 473 -0.31 -24.36 9.96
CA GLN A 473 -0.50 -25.78 10.28
C GLN A 473 0.82 -26.55 10.13
N GLY A 474 1.18 -27.36 11.13
CA GLY A 474 2.30 -28.30 11.07
C GLY A 474 1.88 -29.67 10.57
N PHE A 475 2.82 -30.42 9.97
CA PHE A 475 2.55 -31.74 9.36
C PHE A 475 3.61 -32.78 9.75
N LEU A 476 3.25 -34.06 9.70
CA LEU A 476 4.21 -35.16 9.80
C LEU A 476 5.15 -35.17 8.57
N LYS A 477 6.44 -35.39 8.81
CA LYS A 477 7.48 -35.46 7.77
C LYS A 477 7.12 -36.46 6.66
N GLY A 478 7.08 -35.96 5.42
CA GLY A 478 6.65 -36.73 4.24
C GLY A 478 5.15 -36.63 3.92
N THR A 479 4.39 -35.79 4.63
CA THR A 479 2.97 -35.52 4.39
C THR A 479 2.71 -34.02 4.21
N THR A 480 1.59 -33.69 3.58
CA THR A 480 1.11 -32.29 3.37
C THR A 480 -0.31 -32.07 3.92
N SER A 481 -0.84 -33.05 4.65
CA SER A 481 -2.17 -33.01 5.27
C SER A 481 -2.26 -34.00 6.43
N GLY A 482 -3.21 -33.77 7.34
CA GLY A 482 -3.39 -34.61 8.53
C GLY A 482 -2.59 -34.14 9.75
N PRO A 483 -2.30 -35.05 10.70
CA PRO A 483 -1.70 -34.72 12.00
C PRO A 483 -0.18 -34.50 11.94
N THR A 484 0.38 -33.89 12.98
CA THR A 484 1.82 -33.94 13.28
C THR A 484 2.23 -35.28 13.89
N HIS A 485 1.41 -35.83 14.78
CA HIS A 485 1.69 -37.07 15.51
C HIS A 485 0.63 -38.13 15.18
N LEU A 486 1.05 -39.35 14.82
CA LEU A 486 0.12 -40.45 14.49
C LEU A 486 -0.63 -41.04 15.70
N GLY A 487 -0.17 -40.76 16.93
CA GLY A 487 -0.73 -41.31 18.15
C GLY A 487 -0.19 -42.69 18.52
N VAL A 488 -0.82 -43.32 19.51
CA VAL A 488 -0.35 -44.56 20.18
C VAL A 488 -1.45 -45.61 20.30
N GLY A 489 -2.47 -45.58 19.44
CA GLY A 489 -3.64 -46.48 19.50
C GLY A 489 -3.32 -47.99 19.47
N SER A 490 -2.13 -48.39 19.03
CA SER A 490 -1.65 -49.78 19.13
C SER A 490 -1.34 -50.25 20.56
N TYR A 491 -1.39 -49.35 21.54
CA TYR A 491 -1.23 -49.65 22.98
C TYR A 491 -2.55 -49.60 23.76
N MET A 492 -3.68 -49.29 23.10
CA MET A 492 -4.99 -49.19 23.76
C MET A 492 -5.49 -50.58 24.16
N THR A 493 -5.83 -50.78 25.42
CA THR A 493 -6.40 -52.03 25.92
C THR A 493 -7.94 -52.05 25.78
N ASP A 494 -8.56 -53.23 25.93
CA ASP A 494 -10.03 -53.37 25.90
C ASP A 494 -10.73 -52.59 27.05
N ASP A 495 -10.01 -52.29 28.12
CA ASP A 495 -10.48 -51.51 29.27
C ASP A 495 -10.37 -49.97 29.06
N GLU A 496 -9.69 -49.53 28.00
CA GLU A 496 -9.38 -48.11 27.75
C GLU A 496 -10.27 -47.47 26.67
N SER A 497 -11.25 -46.69 27.10
CA SER A 497 -12.14 -45.94 26.18
C SER A 497 -11.43 -44.85 25.36
N TYR A 498 -10.28 -44.34 25.81
CA TYR A 498 -9.38 -43.44 25.07
C TYR A 498 -8.04 -43.27 25.81
N LEU A 499 -6.96 -43.03 25.05
CA LEU A 499 -5.60 -42.81 25.55
C LEU A 499 -5.24 -41.34 25.79
N ARG A 500 -6.05 -40.37 25.31
CA ARG A 500 -5.77 -38.92 25.36
C ARG A 500 -5.19 -38.43 26.69
N ASN A 501 -5.77 -38.80 27.84
CA ASN A 501 -5.35 -38.30 29.15
C ASN A 501 -4.01 -38.91 29.64
N ARG A 502 -3.42 -39.84 28.88
CA ARG A 502 -2.08 -40.38 29.11
C ARG A 502 -1.02 -39.73 28.22
N ILE A 503 -1.41 -38.76 27.39
CA ILE A 503 -0.53 -38.03 26.48
C ILE A 503 -0.17 -36.67 27.09
N HIS A 504 1.12 -36.37 27.10
CA HIS A 504 1.68 -35.11 27.54
C HIS A 504 2.75 -34.66 26.54
N PHE A 505 3.04 -33.37 26.53
CA PHE A 505 4.20 -32.81 25.84
C PHE A 505 5.16 -32.27 26.91
N ALA A 506 6.45 -32.59 26.79
CA ALA A 506 7.43 -32.25 27.82
C ALA A 506 8.87 -32.26 27.29
N ARG A 507 9.72 -31.35 27.77
CA ARG A 507 11.15 -31.23 27.44
C ARG A 507 11.96 -32.31 28.18
N ILE A 508 11.79 -33.57 27.77
CA ILE A 508 12.43 -34.73 28.41
C ILE A 508 13.92 -34.80 28.06
N TYR A 509 14.23 -34.70 26.77
CA TYR A 509 15.59 -34.81 26.23
C TYR A 509 16.25 -33.45 25.97
N GLY A 510 15.50 -32.35 25.99
CA GLY A 510 16.01 -30.99 25.84
C GLY A 510 16.62 -30.71 24.46
N GLU A 511 15.99 -31.19 23.39
CA GLU A 511 16.45 -30.94 22.03
C GLU A 511 16.15 -29.49 21.60
N THR A 512 17.13 -28.61 21.70
CA THR A 512 17.02 -27.24 21.19
C THR A 512 16.91 -27.24 19.65
N PRO A 513 15.98 -26.47 19.05
CA PRO A 513 16.05 -26.13 17.64
C PRO A 513 17.36 -25.38 17.32
N VAL A 514 17.71 -25.33 16.05
CA VAL A 514 18.82 -24.48 15.56
C VAL A 514 18.40 -23.01 15.77
N PHE A 515 18.85 -22.44 16.89
CA PHE A 515 18.42 -21.14 17.43
C PHE A 515 16.91 -21.05 17.74
N GLY A 516 16.38 -22.10 18.36
CA GLY A 516 15.14 -21.98 19.14
C GLY A 516 15.34 -21.12 20.38
N ASN A 517 14.26 -20.57 20.92
CA ASN A 517 14.27 -19.87 22.21
C ASN A 517 14.26 -20.85 23.38
N LEU A 518 13.57 -21.98 23.21
CA LEU A 518 13.42 -23.05 24.20
C LEU A 518 13.76 -24.40 23.57
N PRO A 519 14.08 -25.44 24.35
CA PRO A 519 14.08 -26.80 23.85
C PRO A 519 12.68 -27.27 23.47
N LYS A 520 12.59 -28.03 22.37
CA LYS A 520 11.35 -28.64 21.92
C LYS A 520 10.80 -29.59 22.97
N GLN A 521 9.48 -29.58 23.15
CA GLN A 521 8.80 -30.64 23.88
C GLN A 521 8.78 -31.94 23.06
N ASP A 522 8.98 -33.06 23.76
CA ASP A 522 8.87 -34.43 23.25
C ASP A 522 7.43 -34.97 23.46
N TYR A 523 6.97 -35.87 22.59
CA TYR A 523 5.66 -36.53 22.78
C TYR A 523 5.81 -37.66 23.81
N VAL A 524 5.08 -37.55 24.93
CA VAL A 524 5.15 -38.49 26.06
C VAL A 524 3.84 -39.27 26.20
N PHE A 525 3.94 -40.59 26.33
CA PHE A 525 2.85 -41.48 26.66
C PHE A 525 3.12 -42.22 27.98
N MET A 526 2.21 -42.06 28.94
CA MET A 526 2.23 -42.76 30.22
C MET A 526 1.45 -44.08 30.09
N GLN A 527 2.05 -45.12 29.48
CA GLN A 527 1.39 -46.42 29.29
C GLN A 527 0.98 -47.01 30.64
N HIS A 528 -0.26 -47.47 30.74
CA HIS A 528 -0.81 -48.16 31.92
C HIS A 528 -0.77 -49.69 31.78
N GLU A 529 -0.64 -50.39 32.91
CA GLU A 529 -0.88 -51.82 33.11
C GLU A 529 -1.49 -52.00 34.53
N GLU A 530 -2.65 -52.66 34.66
CA GLU A 530 -3.15 -53.08 35.98
C GLU A 530 -2.46 -54.38 36.42
N LEU A 531 -1.88 -54.37 37.62
CA LEU A 531 -1.14 -55.48 38.18
C LEU A 531 -2.04 -56.37 39.05
N SER A 532 -1.72 -57.66 39.09
CA SER A 532 -2.46 -58.68 39.88
C SER A 532 -2.45 -58.49 41.40
N ASN A 533 -1.81 -57.43 41.90
CA ASN A 533 -1.83 -56.99 43.30
C ASN A 533 -2.71 -55.74 43.53
N GLY A 534 -3.44 -55.25 42.51
CA GLY A 534 -4.30 -54.07 42.59
C GLY A 534 -3.55 -52.74 42.47
N LYS A 535 -2.28 -52.74 42.02
CA LYS A 535 -1.53 -51.52 41.68
C LYS A 535 -1.60 -51.22 40.18
N HIS A 536 -1.49 -49.95 39.84
CA HIS A 536 -1.45 -49.46 38.47
C HIS A 536 0.00 -49.13 38.09
N ARG A 537 0.61 -49.95 37.23
CA ARG A 537 1.93 -49.65 36.68
C ARG A 537 1.82 -48.60 35.60
N PHE A 538 2.70 -47.61 35.66
CA PHE A 538 2.91 -46.63 34.61
C PHE A 538 4.31 -46.79 34.03
N THR A 539 4.40 -46.83 32.71
CA THR A 539 5.64 -46.92 31.95
C THR A 539 5.73 -45.73 30.99
N MET A 540 6.70 -44.85 31.21
CA MET A 540 6.89 -43.68 30.36
C MET A 540 7.54 -44.11 29.04
N ARG A 541 6.86 -43.81 27.94
CA ARG A 541 7.37 -43.93 26.56
C ARG A 541 7.46 -42.55 25.95
N VAL A 542 8.60 -42.24 25.34
CA VAL A 542 8.84 -40.91 24.78
C VAL A 542 9.27 -41.03 23.31
N TRP A 543 8.70 -40.17 22.48
CA TRP A 543 9.11 -39.95 21.10
C TRP A 543 9.80 -38.59 21.05
N LYS A 544 11.14 -38.62 21.07
CA LYS A 544 11.98 -37.43 21.09
C LYS A 544 11.72 -36.58 19.84
N ASN A 545 11.45 -35.29 20.00
CA ASN A 545 11.05 -34.39 18.92
C ASN A 545 12.25 -33.96 18.07
N THR A 546 12.41 -34.61 16.91
CA THR A 546 13.42 -34.29 15.89
C THR A 546 12.83 -33.41 14.77
N GLY A 547 11.67 -32.80 14.99
CA GLY A 547 11.05 -31.85 14.08
C GLY A 547 11.82 -30.54 13.97
N VAL A 548 11.53 -29.80 12.91
CA VAL A 548 12.16 -28.52 12.54
C VAL A 548 11.14 -27.60 11.86
N GLY A 549 11.43 -26.31 11.81
CA GLY A 549 10.62 -25.32 11.11
C GLY A 549 9.53 -24.68 11.96
N GLY A 550 8.99 -23.57 11.49
CA GLY A 550 7.93 -22.80 12.15
C GLY A 550 8.43 -21.76 13.15
N THR A 551 9.69 -21.83 13.60
CA THR A 551 10.22 -21.09 14.76
C THR A 551 10.69 -19.67 14.47
N LYS A 552 10.81 -19.28 13.19
CA LYS A 552 11.24 -17.95 12.76
C LYS A 552 10.34 -17.40 11.66
N LEU A 553 10.33 -16.07 11.56
CA LEU A 553 9.82 -15.31 10.43
C LEU A 553 10.99 -14.71 9.64
N LEU A 554 10.78 -14.48 8.34
CA LEU A 554 11.71 -13.73 7.49
C LEU A 554 12.14 -12.42 8.17
N ALA A 555 11.15 -11.68 8.69
CA ALA A 555 11.29 -10.36 9.29
C ALA A 555 11.90 -10.34 10.72
N ASP A 556 12.33 -11.48 11.27
CA ASP A 556 13.01 -11.52 12.57
C ASP A 556 14.50 -11.12 12.45
N GLY A 557 15.01 -10.94 11.24
CA GLY A 557 16.45 -10.68 10.98
C GLY A 557 16.79 -9.23 10.72
N ASP A 558 15.76 -8.41 10.54
CA ASP A 558 15.86 -7.07 10.00
C ASP A 558 16.49 -6.11 11.00
N LYS A 559 17.55 -5.43 10.54
CA LYS A 559 18.21 -4.31 11.19
C LYS A 559 18.51 -3.27 10.12
N PHE A 560 18.61 -2.01 10.53
CA PHE A 560 18.97 -0.91 9.66
C PHE A 560 20.15 -0.17 10.30
N CYS A 561 21.09 0.30 9.48
CA CYS A 561 22.24 1.13 9.88
C CYS A 561 23.03 1.60 8.65
N ASN A 562 23.77 2.71 8.73
CA ASN A 562 24.70 3.15 7.67
C ASN A 562 25.93 2.21 7.57
N MET A 563 25.82 1.11 6.82
CA MET A 563 26.91 0.12 6.71
C MET A 563 27.87 0.42 5.55
N ALA A 564 27.36 1.03 4.47
CA ALA A 564 28.11 1.29 3.25
C ALA A 564 28.83 2.66 3.22
N GLY A 565 28.63 3.49 4.24
CA GLY A 565 29.26 4.82 4.37
C GLY A 565 28.64 5.87 3.47
N HIS A 566 27.32 6.03 3.53
CA HIS A 566 26.59 7.07 2.82
C HIS A 566 26.83 8.42 3.50
N THR A 567 27.29 9.42 2.75
CA THR A 567 27.62 10.75 3.30
C THR A 567 26.41 11.57 3.75
N ASP A 568 25.21 11.14 3.40
CA ASP A 568 23.92 11.66 3.89
C ASP A 568 23.36 10.82 5.06
N GLY A 569 24.15 9.95 5.70
CA GLY A 569 23.75 9.21 6.91
C GLY A 569 22.74 8.08 6.71
N ARG A 570 22.03 8.05 5.57
CA ARG A 570 20.96 7.08 5.27
C ARG A 570 21.36 5.62 5.56
N GLU A 571 20.43 4.87 6.11
CA GLU A 571 20.66 3.51 6.55
C GLU A 571 20.47 2.47 5.44
N ASP A 572 21.33 1.45 5.45
CA ASP A 572 21.20 0.21 4.67
C ASP A 572 20.39 -0.83 5.43
N TYR A 573 19.81 -1.79 4.69
CA TYR A 573 19.13 -2.94 5.27
C TYR A 573 20.09 -4.10 5.50
N VAL A 574 20.25 -4.51 6.76
CA VAL A 574 21.06 -5.66 7.18
C VAL A 574 20.16 -6.80 7.63
N TRP A 575 20.18 -7.91 6.90
CA TRP A 575 19.49 -9.12 7.33
C TRP A 575 20.42 -10.04 8.13
N THR A 576 20.04 -10.30 9.39
CA THR A 576 20.83 -11.05 10.36
C THR A 576 20.26 -12.46 10.58
N TRP A 577 21.03 -13.49 10.19
CA TRP A 577 20.75 -14.89 10.53
C TRP A 577 20.67 -15.09 12.04
N SER A 578 19.91 -16.10 12.51
CA SER A 578 19.84 -16.42 13.95
C SER A 578 21.19 -16.66 14.63
N ASN A 579 22.19 -17.07 13.86
CA ASN A 579 23.55 -17.35 14.33
C ASN A 579 24.52 -16.17 14.22
N GLY A 580 24.04 -15.02 13.75
CA GLY A 580 24.78 -13.76 13.66
C GLY A 580 25.39 -13.47 12.29
N ARG A 581 25.40 -14.40 11.34
CA ARG A 581 25.83 -14.13 9.95
C ARG A 581 24.96 -13.02 9.33
N MET A 582 25.55 -12.06 8.61
CA MET A 582 24.85 -10.90 8.05
C MET A 582 24.95 -10.82 6.53
N GLU A 583 23.83 -10.48 5.89
CA GLU A 583 23.69 -10.21 4.45
C GLU A 583 23.17 -8.77 4.28
N LEU A 584 23.85 -7.96 3.46
CA LEU A 584 23.57 -6.52 3.30
C LEU A 584 22.81 -6.23 2.02
N PHE A 585 21.86 -5.31 2.08
CA PHE A 585 21.12 -4.75 0.95
C PHE A 585 21.29 -3.23 0.96
N ILE A 586 22.05 -2.70 -0.01
CA ILE A 586 22.50 -1.30 0.02
C ILE A 586 21.35 -0.35 -0.35
N ASN A 587 21.22 0.77 0.36
CA ASN A 587 20.24 1.81 0.10
C ASN A 587 20.55 2.56 -1.20
N ARG A 588 19.60 2.54 -2.14
CA ARG A 588 19.69 3.15 -3.48
C ARG A 588 19.47 4.67 -3.49
N GLY A 589 19.40 5.33 -2.33
CA GLY A 589 19.22 6.78 -2.17
C GLY A 589 17.86 7.28 -2.67
N LYS A 590 16.81 6.44 -2.59
CA LYS A 590 15.52 6.68 -3.22
C LYS A 590 14.57 7.45 -2.31
N LYS A 591 14.20 8.66 -2.72
CA LYS A 591 13.23 9.54 -2.02
C LYS A 591 11.75 9.27 -2.39
N SER A 592 11.49 8.25 -3.20
CA SER A 592 10.16 7.80 -3.65
C SER A 592 10.28 6.47 -4.43
N ILE A 593 9.28 5.59 -4.37
CA ILE A 593 9.25 4.34 -5.14
C ILE A 593 7.88 4.05 -5.75
N SER A 594 7.89 3.39 -6.91
CA SER A 594 6.71 2.80 -7.54
C SER A 594 6.69 1.30 -7.24
N ASP A 595 5.50 0.71 -7.08
CA ASP A 595 5.32 -0.74 -7.01
C ASP A 595 5.83 -1.48 -8.27
N SER A 596 6.19 -0.76 -9.35
CA SER A 596 6.87 -1.29 -10.54
C SER A 596 8.41 -1.34 -10.48
N ASP A 597 9.10 -0.71 -9.53
CA ASP A 597 10.57 -0.85 -9.38
C ASP A 597 10.89 -2.16 -8.62
N PRO A 598 11.54 -3.16 -9.23
CA PRO A 598 11.67 -4.49 -8.66
C PRO A 598 12.66 -4.61 -7.48
N GLY A 599 13.44 -3.56 -7.17
CA GLY A 599 14.35 -3.55 -6.02
C GLY A 599 13.78 -2.86 -4.77
N GLY A 600 12.79 -1.98 -4.93
CA GLY A 600 12.35 -1.13 -3.81
C GLY A 600 13.42 -0.09 -3.48
N PHE A 601 13.76 0.12 -2.20
CA PHE A 601 14.90 0.97 -1.81
C PHE A 601 16.25 0.24 -1.91
N TRP A 602 16.23 -1.07 -2.12
CA TRP A 602 17.37 -1.94 -1.87
C TRP A 602 18.03 -2.42 -3.17
N ASP A 603 19.35 -2.31 -3.26
CA ASP A 603 20.11 -3.06 -4.27
C ASP A 603 20.20 -4.54 -3.85
N PRO A 604 20.15 -5.51 -4.80
CA PRO A 604 20.22 -6.93 -4.49
C PRO A 604 21.51 -7.27 -3.73
N SER A 605 21.38 -8.03 -2.64
CA SER A 605 22.53 -8.31 -1.77
C SER A 605 23.71 -8.91 -2.52
N ALA A 606 24.90 -8.36 -2.25
CA ALA A 606 26.18 -8.93 -2.67
C ALA A 606 26.50 -10.27 -1.95
N GLY A 607 25.64 -10.70 -1.02
CA GLY A 607 25.81 -11.87 -0.18
C GLY A 607 26.27 -11.50 1.24
N THR A 608 27.03 -12.39 1.86
CA THR A 608 27.43 -12.27 3.25
C THR A 608 28.56 -11.27 3.44
N ILE A 609 28.29 -10.19 4.19
CA ILE A 609 29.29 -9.17 4.55
C ILE A 609 30.09 -9.55 5.80
N TRP A 610 29.47 -10.33 6.71
CA TRP A 610 30.07 -10.75 7.97
C TRP A 610 29.64 -12.16 8.36
N THR A 611 30.58 -12.92 8.91
CA THR A 611 30.34 -14.21 9.56
C THR A 611 31.01 -14.17 10.93
N PRO A 612 30.27 -14.38 12.03
CA PRO A 612 30.82 -14.24 13.37
C PRO A 612 31.86 -15.34 13.68
N PRO A 613 32.81 -15.08 14.59
CA PRO A 613 33.88 -16.03 14.94
C PRO A 613 33.40 -17.27 15.71
N ARG A 614 32.14 -17.25 16.15
CA ARG A 614 31.37 -18.29 16.85
C ARG A 614 29.89 -18.02 16.60
N ASP A 615 28.99 -18.95 16.89
CA ASP A 615 27.56 -18.62 16.86
C ASP A 615 27.25 -17.49 17.86
N MET A 616 26.45 -16.51 17.41
CA MET A 616 26.03 -15.31 18.15
C MET A 616 24.54 -15.09 17.90
N ASP A 617 23.72 -15.04 18.95
CA ASP A 617 22.27 -14.86 18.80
C ASP A 617 21.97 -13.47 18.18
N ARG A 618 21.12 -13.42 17.16
CA ARG A 618 20.74 -12.16 16.47
C ARG A 618 20.20 -11.06 17.40
N ARG A 619 19.74 -11.41 18.61
CA ARG A 619 19.25 -10.50 19.65
C ARG A 619 20.37 -9.88 20.50
N ASP A 620 21.52 -10.53 20.57
CA ASP A 620 22.71 -10.06 21.27
C ASP A 620 23.65 -9.24 20.36
N LEU A 621 23.23 -9.01 19.11
CA LEU A 621 23.96 -8.25 18.10
C LEU A 621 23.25 -6.93 17.78
N HIS A 622 23.97 -5.83 17.91
CA HIS A 622 23.54 -4.47 17.61
C HIS A 622 24.38 -3.90 16.46
N LEU A 623 23.80 -2.94 15.75
CA LEU A 623 24.49 -2.10 14.77
C LEU A 623 24.41 -0.66 15.29
N ALA A 624 25.55 0.03 15.32
CA ALA A 624 25.69 1.45 15.63
C ALA A 624 27.16 1.86 15.40
N ASP A 625 27.43 3.14 15.16
CA ASP A 625 28.80 3.67 15.16
C ASP A 625 29.40 3.54 16.58
N TRP A 626 30.56 2.86 16.69
CA TRP A 626 31.32 2.77 17.92
C TRP A 626 32.56 3.69 17.90
N ASP A 627 33.35 3.72 16.82
CA ASP A 627 34.64 4.40 16.77
C ASP A 627 34.63 5.86 16.28
N GLY A 628 33.45 6.37 15.91
CA GLY A 628 33.08 7.76 15.66
C GLY A 628 33.46 8.28 14.29
N ASP A 629 33.41 7.45 13.24
CA ASP A 629 33.73 7.83 11.86
C ASP A 629 32.51 8.07 10.95
N GLY A 630 31.29 7.76 11.43
CA GLY A 630 30.02 7.89 10.72
C GLY A 630 29.47 6.57 10.16
N ASP A 631 30.25 5.49 10.21
CA ASP A 631 29.89 4.17 9.69
C ASP A 631 29.46 3.22 10.82
N CYS A 632 28.50 2.34 10.56
CA CYS A 632 28.00 1.42 11.59
C CYS A 632 28.87 0.18 11.81
N ASP A 633 29.18 -0.09 13.07
CA ASP A 633 29.92 -1.26 13.55
C ASP A 633 29.00 -2.37 14.06
N ILE A 634 29.54 -3.59 14.20
CA ILE A 634 28.81 -4.71 14.81
C ILE A 634 29.22 -4.87 16.28
N ILE A 635 28.26 -4.66 17.19
CA ILE A 635 28.46 -4.78 18.64
C ILE A 635 27.76 -6.05 19.16
N HIS A 636 28.52 -7.00 19.70
CA HIS A 636 28.01 -8.18 20.41
C HIS A 636 27.97 -7.94 21.92
N VAL A 637 26.78 -8.02 22.53
CA VAL A 637 26.59 -7.95 23.99
C VAL A 637 26.58 -9.36 24.60
N ASN A 638 27.21 -9.52 25.78
CA ASN A 638 27.10 -10.75 26.56
C ASN A 638 25.78 -10.77 27.39
N PRO A 639 24.80 -11.65 27.10
CA PRO A 639 23.50 -11.67 27.79
C PRO A 639 23.55 -12.07 29.28
N ASN A 640 24.72 -12.45 29.81
CA ASN A 640 24.92 -12.82 31.21
C ASN A 640 25.70 -11.78 32.04
N GLY A 641 25.89 -10.57 31.53
CA GLY A 641 26.50 -9.48 32.31
C GLY A 641 26.70 -8.15 31.58
N GLY A 642 26.39 -8.07 30.28
CA GLY A 642 26.36 -6.83 29.52
C GLY A 642 27.69 -6.34 28.94
N GLY A 643 28.83 -6.98 29.24
CA GLY A 643 30.11 -6.67 28.58
C GLY A 643 30.09 -6.96 27.07
N VAL A 644 30.94 -6.30 26.30
CA VAL A 644 30.84 -6.22 24.82
C VAL A 644 32.07 -6.76 24.08
N GLU A 645 31.83 -7.33 22.90
CA GLU A 645 32.83 -7.49 21.82
C GLU A 645 32.39 -6.61 20.64
N VAL A 646 33.32 -5.98 19.92
CA VAL A 646 32.99 -5.07 18.80
C VAL A 646 33.79 -5.45 17.55
N PHE A 647 33.20 -5.31 16.37
CA PHE A 647 33.84 -5.54 15.09
C PHE A 647 33.71 -4.27 14.24
N LEU A 648 34.81 -3.51 14.14
CA LEU A 648 34.85 -2.24 13.42
C LEU A 648 34.71 -2.46 11.91
N ASN A 649 33.88 -1.66 11.25
CA ASN A 649 33.52 -1.75 9.84
C ASN A 649 34.52 -0.99 8.96
N GLU A 650 35.48 -1.72 8.37
CA GLU A 650 36.47 -1.10 7.49
C GLU A 650 36.02 -1.09 6.00
N TYR A 651 34.72 -1.19 5.70
CA TYR A 651 34.26 -1.16 4.30
C TYR A 651 34.47 0.20 3.62
N PRO A 652 34.00 1.35 4.14
CA PRO A 652 34.00 2.59 3.35
C PRO A 652 35.41 3.14 3.09
N GLN A 653 36.35 2.95 4.01
CA GLN A 653 37.73 3.41 3.87
C GLN A 653 38.65 2.39 3.13
N LYS A 654 38.17 1.16 2.85
CA LYS A 654 38.93 0.12 2.08
C LYS A 654 38.26 -0.31 0.77
N GLY A 655 36.99 -0.02 0.55
CA GLY A 655 36.17 -0.52 -0.57
C GLY A 655 35.91 -2.02 -0.54
N SER A 656 36.04 -2.70 0.61
CA SER A 656 35.85 -4.15 0.75
C SER A 656 35.58 -4.56 2.19
N TRP A 657 34.66 -5.51 2.40
CA TRP A 657 34.24 -5.95 3.75
C TRP A 657 35.40 -6.56 4.53
N GLN A 658 35.91 -5.80 5.49
CA GLN A 658 36.99 -6.14 6.40
C GLN A 658 36.61 -5.64 7.79
N TRP A 659 37.06 -6.37 8.82
CA TRP A 659 36.54 -6.23 10.17
C TRP A 659 37.66 -6.25 11.21
N THR A 660 37.79 -5.19 12.02
CA THR A 660 38.74 -5.13 13.13
C THR A 660 38.06 -5.53 14.44
N HIS A 661 38.35 -6.74 14.93
CA HIS A 661 37.73 -7.29 16.15
C HIS A 661 38.40 -6.77 17.42
N LEU A 662 37.62 -6.11 18.26
CA LEU A 662 37.95 -5.68 19.62
C LEU A 662 37.25 -6.64 20.61
N THR A 663 38.02 -7.49 21.28
CA THR A 663 37.47 -8.56 22.14
C THR A 663 36.99 -8.08 23.52
N ASP A 664 37.49 -6.94 24.00
CA ASP A 664 37.08 -6.29 25.25
C ASP A 664 37.47 -4.79 25.22
N PRO A 665 36.80 -3.97 24.38
CA PRO A 665 37.16 -2.55 24.24
C PRO A 665 36.76 -1.70 25.45
N ALA A 666 35.79 -2.17 26.25
CA ALA A 666 35.17 -1.39 27.32
C ALA A 666 34.90 -2.24 28.59
N PRO A 667 35.94 -2.73 29.28
CA PRO A 667 35.83 -3.65 30.44
C PRO A 667 35.11 -3.08 31.67
N GLY A 668 34.71 -1.82 31.65
CA GLY A 668 33.88 -1.19 32.69
C GLY A 668 32.37 -1.31 32.44
N LEU A 669 31.95 -1.67 31.22
CA LEU A 669 30.53 -1.82 30.87
C LEU A 669 29.93 -3.07 31.49
N SER A 670 28.75 -2.91 32.07
CA SER A 670 28.00 -4.01 32.67
C SER A 670 26.52 -3.67 32.78
N CYS A 671 25.70 -4.72 32.72
CA CYS A 671 24.26 -4.64 32.95
C CYS A 671 23.85 -5.79 33.90
N SER A 672 23.10 -5.44 34.95
CA SER A 672 22.57 -6.42 35.92
C SER A 672 21.35 -7.18 35.39
N GLN A 673 20.74 -6.68 34.31
CA GLN A 673 19.52 -7.20 33.72
C GLN A 673 19.83 -8.23 32.62
N LYS A 674 18.89 -9.14 32.37
CA LYS A 674 18.94 -10.13 31.28
C LYS A 674 17.81 -9.89 30.30
N ARG A 675 18.04 -10.21 29.02
CA ARG A 675 16.97 -10.29 28.00
C ARG A 675 16.07 -11.49 28.27
N GLY A 676 14.78 -11.37 27.95
CA GLY A 676 13.82 -12.48 28.00
C GLY A 676 13.70 -13.22 26.66
N LEU A 677 12.53 -13.79 26.40
CA LEU A 677 12.28 -14.62 25.21
C LEU A 677 11.95 -13.81 23.96
N GLY A 678 11.16 -12.74 24.10
CA GLY A 678 10.74 -11.90 22.97
C GLY A 678 11.92 -11.25 22.22
N ILE A 679 11.81 -11.16 20.89
CA ILE A 679 12.92 -10.67 20.03
C ILE A 679 13.37 -9.23 20.30
N TYR A 680 12.54 -8.43 20.97
CA TYR A 680 12.82 -7.03 21.33
C TYR A 680 12.97 -6.81 22.84
N ASP A 681 12.78 -7.84 23.69
CA ASP A 681 12.94 -7.76 25.14
C ASP A 681 14.42 -7.78 25.54
N LEU A 682 15.15 -6.76 25.11
CA LEU A 682 16.60 -6.64 25.26
C LEU A 682 16.96 -5.86 26.52
N ALA A 683 17.84 -6.42 27.35
CA ALA A 683 18.37 -5.76 28.54
C ALA A 683 19.44 -4.70 28.25
N VAL A 684 20.07 -4.75 27.08
CA VAL A 684 21.05 -3.76 26.64
C VAL A 684 20.63 -3.19 25.29
N ARG A 685 20.81 -1.89 25.11
CA ARG A 685 20.64 -1.17 23.85
C ARG A 685 21.68 -0.06 23.74
N PHE A 686 21.80 0.49 22.54
CA PHE A 686 22.67 1.61 22.20
C PHE A 686 21.86 2.73 21.57
N ALA A 687 22.37 3.95 21.71
CA ALA A 687 21.82 5.20 21.19
C ALA A 687 22.89 6.30 21.32
N ASP A 688 22.90 7.36 20.51
CA ASP A 688 23.68 8.56 20.84
C ASP A 688 22.81 9.55 21.62
N LEU A 689 23.00 9.61 22.94
CA LEU A 689 22.24 10.51 23.81
C LEU A 689 22.90 11.90 23.93
N THR A 690 24.00 12.15 23.21
CA THR A 690 24.90 13.29 23.43
C THR A 690 25.22 14.13 22.19
N GLY A 691 25.01 13.60 20.99
CA GLY A 691 25.23 14.28 19.71
C GLY A 691 26.72 14.32 19.34
N ASN A 692 27.41 13.21 19.59
CA ASN A 692 28.84 13.04 19.35
C ASN A 692 29.18 11.99 18.26
N GLY A 693 28.17 11.33 17.71
CA GLY A 693 28.24 10.31 16.66
C GLY A 693 28.35 8.87 17.19
N ARG A 694 28.22 8.62 18.50
CA ARG A 694 28.63 7.33 19.10
C ARG A 694 27.55 6.66 19.93
N ALA A 695 27.55 5.33 19.85
CA ALA A 695 26.77 4.43 20.68
C ALA A 695 27.06 4.55 22.19
N ASP A 696 26.24 5.33 22.93
CA ASP A 696 26.15 5.25 24.39
C ASP A 696 25.56 3.91 24.82
N TYR A 697 25.97 3.42 25.99
CA TYR A 697 25.55 2.12 26.51
C TYR A 697 24.38 2.25 27.49
N MET A 698 23.26 1.60 27.18
CA MET A 698 22.07 1.57 28.04
C MET A 698 21.75 0.16 28.55
N CYS A 699 21.52 0.05 29.86
CA CYS A 699 21.02 -1.12 30.57
C CYS A 699 19.57 -0.87 31.03
N LEU A 700 18.65 -1.68 30.52
CA LEU A 700 17.20 -1.53 30.62
C LEU A 700 16.60 -2.51 31.63
N GLU A 701 16.03 -1.97 32.70
CA GLU A 701 15.22 -2.71 33.66
C GLU A 701 13.82 -3.01 33.04
N PRO A 702 13.13 -4.10 33.41
CA PRO A 702 11.90 -4.54 32.71
C PRO A 702 10.78 -3.49 32.67
N ASP A 703 10.70 -2.64 33.70
CA ASP A 703 9.72 -1.54 33.84
C ASP A 703 10.02 -0.31 32.95
N GLY A 704 11.08 -0.36 32.14
CA GLY A 704 11.52 0.74 31.26
C GLY A 704 12.41 1.78 31.94
N ARG A 705 12.84 1.54 33.19
CA ARG A 705 13.90 2.34 33.83
C ARG A 705 15.23 2.07 33.14
N VAL A 706 15.97 3.14 32.81
CA VAL A 706 17.23 3.06 32.05
C VAL A 706 18.39 3.55 32.91
N THR A 707 19.46 2.75 32.97
CA THR A 707 20.75 3.12 33.54
C THR A 707 21.85 2.98 32.47
N GLY A 708 23.00 3.63 32.61
CA GLY A 708 24.03 3.49 31.57
C GLY A 708 25.30 4.30 31.70
N PHE A 709 26.07 4.27 30.62
CA PHE A 709 27.38 4.88 30.46
C PHE A 709 27.43 5.63 29.13
N LEU A 710 27.95 6.86 29.13
CA LEU A 710 28.13 7.64 27.90
C LEU A 710 29.48 7.34 27.26
N HIS A 711 29.53 7.22 25.93
CA HIS A 711 30.72 6.97 25.14
C HIS A 711 31.34 8.31 24.73
N ASN A 712 32.41 8.70 25.43
CA ASN A 712 33.10 9.96 25.14
C ASN A 712 33.94 9.83 23.85
N SER A 713 34.15 10.94 23.15
CA SER A 713 34.95 11.02 21.91
C SER A 713 36.46 10.71 22.06
N ASP A 714 36.92 10.34 23.26
CA ASP A 714 38.27 9.79 23.53
C ASP A 714 38.26 8.25 23.74
N ASN A 715 37.16 7.58 23.37
CA ASN A 715 36.85 6.17 23.60
C ASN A 715 36.76 5.77 25.09
N SER A 716 36.57 6.72 26.02
CA SER A 716 36.32 6.43 27.44
C SER A 716 34.82 6.41 27.77
N PHE A 717 34.42 5.61 28.75
CA PHE A 717 33.02 5.47 29.16
C PHE A 717 32.72 6.14 30.51
N THR A 718 31.76 7.06 30.52
CA THR A 718 31.32 7.80 31.72
C THR A 718 30.05 7.17 32.30
N ASN A 719 30.14 6.48 33.44
CA ASN A 719 28.92 6.03 34.14
C ASN A 719 28.09 7.24 34.63
N VAL A 720 26.85 7.36 34.17
CA VAL A 720 25.93 8.46 34.53
C VAL A 720 24.80 8.02 35.45
N GLY A 721 24.83 6.78 35.93
CA GLY A 721 23.78 6.20 36.76
C GLY A 721 22.49 6.03 35.98
N GLN A 722 21.41 6.67 36.44
CA GLN A 722 20.10 6.64 35.78
C GLN A 722 20.07 7.60 34.60
N ILE A 723 19.82 7.07 33.40
CA ILE A 723 19.57 7.87 32.19
C ILE A 723 18.11 8.36 32.22
N LYS A 724 17.16 7.46 32.54
CA LYS A 724 15.73 7.75 32.60
C LYS A 724 15.02 6.94 33.70
N PHE A 725 14.07 7.54 34.42
CA PHE A 725 13.14 6.82 35.32
C PHE A 725 12.10 6.01 34.52
N SER A 726 11.54 4.95 35.12
CA SER A 726 10.44 4.20 34.50
C SER A 726 9.20 5.08 34.28
N GLU A 727 8.67 5.05 33.05
CA GLU A 727 7.40 5.66 32.65
C GLU A 727 6.21 4.69 32.81
N ASP A 728 6.37 3.63 33.62
CA ASP A 728 5.46 2.50 33.70
C ASP A 728 5.34 1.77 32.33
N LYS A 729 6.47 1.58 31.61
CA LYS A 729 6.54 1.07 30.22
C LYS A 729 7.43 -0.16 30.04
N ASP A 730 6.84 -1.26 29.58
CA ASP A 730 7.52 -2.50 29.17
C ASP A 730 8.70 -2.22 28.21
N ARG A 731 9.92 -2.59 28.59
CA ARG A 731 11.14 -2.30 27.82
C ARG A 731 11.18 -2.96 26.43
N ALA A 732 10.42 -4.04 26.20
CA ALA A 732 10.36 -4.69 24.88
C ALA A 732 9.79 -3.74 23.80
N ASN A 733 8.97 -2.79 24.22
CA ASN A 733 8.30 -1.80 23.40
C ASN A 733 9.11 -0.50 23.20
N LEU A 734 10.29 -0.37 23.81
CA LEU A 734 11.11 0.84 23.71
C LEU A 734 12.06 0.80 22.50
N ARG A 735 12.22 1.94 21.82
CA ARG A 735 13.21 2.20 20.77
C ARG A 735 13.88 3.55 21.00
N TRP A 736 15.00 3.73 20.32
CA TRP A 736 15.79 4.95 20.28
C TRP A 736 16.10 5.27 18.82
N ALA A 737 15.95 6.55 18.48
CA ALA A 737 16.24 7.16 17.19
C ALA A 737 16.05 8.68 17.36
N ASP A 738 16.84 9.51 16.68
CA ASP A 738 16.48 10.92 16.46
C ASP A 738 15.18 10.94 15.64
N VAL A 739 14.11 11.45 16.24
CA VAL A 739 12.84 11.72 15.56
C VAL A 739 12.44 13.19 15.64
N ASN A 740 13.38 14.12 15.83
CA ASN A 740 13.09 15.55 15.91
C ASN A 740 14.09 16.45 15.16
N ALA A 741 15.25 15.94 14.70
CA ALA A 741 16.38 16.63 14.08
C ALA A 741 17.21 17.58 14.99
N ASP A 742 17.34 17.25 16.28
CA ASP A 742 18.29 17.90 17.21
C ASP A 742 19.66 17.21 17.27
N GLY A 743 19.81 16.04 16.64
CA GLY A 743 21.04 15.28 16.58
C GLY A 743 21.28 14.37 17.78
N VAL A 744 20.27 14.09 18.61
CA VAL A 744 20.32 13.06 19.65
C VAL A 744 19.15 12.09 19.60
N ASP A 745 19.38 10.86 20.05
CA ASP A 745 18.35 9.84 20.07
C ASP A 745 17.30 10.10 21.16
N ASP A 746 16.05 10.19 20.72
CA ASP A 746 14.87 10.27 21.57
C ASP A 746 14.49 8.90 22.13
N MET A 747 13.66 8.85 23.18
CA MET A 747 13.06 7.58 23.64
C MET A 747 11.64 7.43 23.11
N LEU A 748 11.43 6.43 22.27
CA LEU A 748 10.14 6.05 21.71
C LEU A 748 9.54 4.89 22.50
N TRP A 749 8.25 4.96 22.88
CA TRP A 749 7.46 3.80 23.28
C TRP A 749 6.40 3.50 22.22
N ILE A 750 6.49 2.32 21.62
CA ILE A 750 5.57 1.81 20.60
C ILE A 750 4.48 0.98 21.29
N ASP A 751 3.20 1.17 20.99
CA ASP A 751 2.16 0.26 21.48
C ASP A 751 2.24 -1.13 20.82
N LYS A 752 2.16 -2.19 21.64
CA LYS A 752 2.36 -3.58 21.18
C LYS A 752 1.29 -4.02 20.19
N LEU A 753 0.07 -3.50 20.31
CA LEU A 753 -1.09 -3.94 19.54
C LEU A 753 -1.21 -3.14 18.24
N SER A 754 -1.14 -1.81 18.37
CA SER A 754 -1.51 -0.87 17.31
C SER A 754 -0.33 -0.35 16.50
N GLY A 755 0.85 -0.23 17.11
CA GLY A 755 1.98 0.54 16.56
C GLY A 755 1.94 2.03 16.89
N ASP A 756 0.92 2.54 17.61
CA ASP A 756 0.87 3.95 18.02
C ASP A 756 2.08 4.29 18.89
N THR A 757 2.90 5.24 18.44
CA THR A 757 4.19 5.57 19.08
C THR A 757 4.16 6.93 19.77
N TYR A 758 4.70 6.96 20.98
CA TYR A 758 4.78 8.14 21.86
C TYR A 758 6.23 8.43 22.20
N VAL A 759 6.63 9.71 22.14
CA VAL A 759 8.03 10.12 22.23
C VAL A 759 8.30 10.93 23.49
N TRP A 760 9.50 10.72 24.05
CA TRP A 760 10.12 11.56 25.05
C TRP A 760 11.38 12.17 24.45
N TYR A 761 11.35 13.48 24.23
CA TYR A 761 12.42 14.20 23.58
C TYR A 761 13.64 14.37 24.49
N ASN A 762 14.84 14.09 23.98
CA ASN A 762 16.10 14.13 24.73
C ASN A 762 16.69 15.55 24.77
N GLU A 763 16.24 16.40 25.68
CA GLU A 763 16.76 17.78 25.80
C GLU A 763 18.13 17.85 26.53
N GLY A 764 18.93 16.80 26.43
CA GLY A 764 20.30 16.74 26.92
C GLY A 764 20.46 16.60 28.44
N ARG A 765 21.67 16.87 28.94
CA ARG A 765 22.10 16.54 30.31
C ARG A 765 21.36 17.34 31.39
N GLY A 766 20.56 16.65 32.18
CA GLY A 766 19.78 17.19 33.29
C GLY A 766 20.47 17.02 34.66
N ALA A 767 19.94 17.72 35.67
CA ALA A 767 20.40 17.58 37.05
C ALA A 767 19.50 16.57 37.80
N PRO A 768 20.01 15.40 38.28
CA PRO A 768 19.17 14.33 38.83
C PRO A 768 18.24 14.72 40.00
N GLY A 769 18.59 15.76 40.77
CA GLY A 769 17.73 16.29 41.84
C GLY A 769 16.48 17.02 41.35
N SER A 770 16.44 17.41 40.07
CA SER A 770 15.31 18.07 39.40
C SER A 770 14.52 17.07 38.53
N GLU A 771 15.22 16.19 37.80
CA GLU A 771 14.64 15.34 36.75
C GLU A 771 14.11 13.97 37.24
N GLY A 772 13.58 13.91 38.47
CA GLY A 772 13.10 12.65 39.06
C GLY A 772 14.17 11.55 39.20
N GLY A 773 15.44 11.94 39.33
CA GLY A 773 16.59 11.05 39.34
C GLY A 773 17.24 10.80 37.98
N SER A 774 16.61 11.19 36.86
CA SER A 774 17.19 11.05 35.52
C SER A 774 18.39 11.98 35.35
N SER A 775 19.41 11.56 34.60
CA SER A 775 20.57 12.40 34.29
C SER A 775 20.48 13.12 32.94
N PHE A 776 19.33 12.99 32.27
CA PHE A 776 18.90 13.72 31.08
C PHE A 776 17.51 14.33 31.32
N HIS A 777 17.20 15.46 30.66
CA HIS A 777 15.84 15.99 30.62
C HIS A 777 15.06 15.30 29.48
N TRP A 778 13.86 14.81 29.80
CA TRP A 778 13.06 13.98 28.89
C TRP A 778 11.69 14.63 28.68
N ARG A 779 11.57 15.51 27.69
CA ARG A 779 10.32 16.23 27.40
C ARG A 779 9.32 15.29 26.73
N ARG A 780 8.41 14.73 27.53
CA ARG A 780 7.32 13.88 27.04
C ARG A 780 6.37 14.64 26.11
N GLN A 781 6.08 14.09 24.94
CA GLN A 781 5.00 14.56 24.08
C GLN A 781 3.61 14.19 24.67
N ALA A 782 2.65 15.12 24.58
CA ALA A 782 1.28 14.90 25.07
C ALA A 782 0.41 14.09 24.10
N GLU A 783 0.65 14.24 22.79
CA GLU A 783 -0.03 13.52 21.71
C GLU A 783 0.84 12.35 21.22
N ARG A 784 0.34 11.55 20.27
CA ARG A 784 1.11 10.47 19.63
C ARG A 784 1.88 11.00 18.42
N ALA A 785 3.15 10.62 18.30
CA ALA A 785 4.03 11.05 17.22
C ALA A 785 3.71 10.35 15.89
N TYR A 786 3.32 9.08 15.96
CA TYR A 786 3.00 8.24 14.80
C TYR A 786 1.63 7.55 15.01
N ASP A 787 0.89 7.32 13.92
CA ASP A 787 -0.40 6.59 13.89
C ASP A 787 -0.12 5.18 13.38
N GLY A 788 -0.22 4.16 14.22
CA GLY A 788 0.47 2.88 13.98
C GLY A 788 0.10 2.19 12.66
N LEU A 789 1.06 2.07 11.75
CA LEU A 789 0.84 1.50 10.41
C LEU A 789 0.98 -0.04 10.36
N ALA A 790 1.58 -0.64 11.39
CA ALA A 790 1.60 -2.08 11.66
C ALA A 790 1.63 -2.32 13.18
N ALA A 791 1.28 -3.52 13.66
CA ALA A 791 1.43 -3.86 15.08
C ALA A 791 2.89 -3.66 15.53
N GLY A 792 3.13 -3.10 16.72
CA GLY A 792 4.43 -2.52 17.12
C GLY A 792 5.67 -3.45 17.15
N THR A 793 5.49 -4.76 16.96
CA THR A 793 6.60 -5.69 16.68
C THR A 793 7.01 -5.75 15.21
N CYS A 794 6.40 -4.94 14.35
CA CYS A 794 6.60 -4.88 12.90
C CYS A 794 6.83 -3.45 12.40
N VAL A 795 7.22 -2.54 13.30
CA VAL A 795 7.59 -1.15 13.02
C VAL A 795 9.04 -0.96 13.48
N ASN A 796 9.84 -0.36 12.61
CA ASN A 796 11.21 0.08 12.89
C ASN A 796 11.31 1.59 12.61
N TYR A 797 12.26 2.23 13.25
CA TYR A 797 12.61 3.63 13.02
C TYR A 797 14.06 3.65 12.52
N ALA A 798 14.26 4.24 11.34
CA ALA A 798 15.52 4.27 10.61
C ALA A 798 15.52 5.46 9.63
N ASP A 799 16.62 6.18 9.47
CA ASP A 799 16.72 7.25 8.45
C ASP A 799 16.97 6.62 7.07
N LEU A 800 15.91 6.46 6.26
CA LEU A 800 16.01 5.79 4.96
C LEU A 800 16.19 6.74 3.79
N ASP A 801 15.93 8.05 3.97
CA ASP A 801 16.23 9.07 2.97
C ASP A 801 17.35 10.06 3.34
N GLY A 802 18.10 9.82 4.41
CA GLY A 802 19.29 10.60 4.74
C GLY A 802 18.97 12.05 5.04
N ASN A 803 17.87 12.30 5.75
CA ASN A 803 17.45 13.64 6.16
C ASN A 803 17.94 14.00 7.58
N GLY A 804 18.53 13.05 8.30
CA GLY A 804 18.96 13.17 9.69
C GLY A 804 17.87 12.85 10.70
N VAL A 805 16.74 12.26 10.28
CA VAL A 805 15.60 11.97 11.15
C VAL A 805 14.93 10.65 10.75
N ALA A 806 14.65 9.79 11.73
CA ALA A 806 14.18 8.45 11.47
C ALA A 806 12.73 8.36 10.94
N ASP A 807 12.59 7.63 9.85
CA ASP A 807 11.34 7.31 9.17
C ASP A 807 10.60 6.15 9.86
N GLU A 808 9.28 6.07 9.67
CA GLU A 808 8.52 4.88 10.08
C GLU A 808 8.59 3.82 8.98
N HIS A 809 9.37 2.75 9.21
CA HIS A 809 9.47 1.61 8.29
C HIS A 809 8.68 0.41 8.84
N PHE A 810 7.63 -0.01 8.12
CA PHE A 810 6.60 -0.91 8.65
C PHE A 810 6.25 -2.07 7.70
N LEU A 811 6.11 -3.26 8.28
CA LEU A 811 5.84 -4.50 7.53
C LEU A 811 4.35 -4.67 7.24
N LEU A 812 3.99 -4.89 5.97
CA LEU A 812 2.61 -5.10 5.54
C LEU A 812 2.08 -6.50 5.86
N GLY A 813 2.96 -7.46 6.15
CA GLY A 813 2.60 -8.85 6.35
C GLY A 813 3.62 -9.62 7.18
N THR A 814 3.19 -10.79 7.66
CA THR A 814 3.93 -11.57 8.67
C THR A 814 4.90 -12.60 8.08
N PHE A 815 4.60 -13.14 6.90
CA PHE A 815 5.35 -14.26 6.29
C PHE A 815 6.06 -13.91 4.99
N ASN A 816 5.97 -12.65 4.55
CA ASN A 816 6.43 -12.15 3.26
C ASN A 816 7.58 -11.14 3.39
N ASN A 817 7.77 -10.49 4.54
CA ASN A 817 8.74 -9.40 4.77
C ASN A 817 8.69 -8.25 3.75
N GLU A 818 7.49 -7.95 3.24
CA GLU A 818 7.22 -6.79 2.39
C GLU A 818 6.86 -5.59 3.28
N ALA A 819 7.44 -4.43 2.98
CA ALA A 819 7.33 -3.24 3.83
C ALA A 819 7.17 -1.95 3.02
N ARG A 820 6.70 -0.91 3.71
CA ARG A 820 6.66 0.47 3.22
C ARG A 820 7.35 1.39 4.21
N THR A 821 7.66 2.60 3.76
CA THR A 821 8.26 3.66 4.56
C THR A 821 7.34 4.89 4.53
N SER A 822 7.06 5.47 5.69
CA SER A 822 6.50 6.82 5.80
C SER A 822 7.61 7.76 6.24
N PHE A 823 8.08 8.58 5.31
CA PHE A 823 9.19 9.49 5.50
C PHE A 823 8.89 10.55 6.56
N ALA A 824 9.87 10.83 7.41
CA ALA A 824 9.84 11.93 8.35
C ALA A 824 9.82 13.27 7.61
N PRO A 825 8.96 14.25 8.00
CA PRO A 825 9.07 15.60 7.46
C PRO A 825 10.35 16.25 7.99
N SER A 826 11.10 16.92 7.11
CA SER A 826 12.31 17.65 7.51
C SER A 826 11.97 18.80 8.46
N CYS A 827 12.87 19.04 9.43
CA CYS A 827 12.64 20.01 10.49
C CYS A 827 13.40 21.33 10.24
N GLY A 828 12.72 22.44 10.52
CA GLY A 828 13.26 23.79 10.36
C GLY A 828 13.39 24.27 8.91
N ILE A 829 14.36 25.16 8.70
CA ILE A 829 14.60 25.88 7.43
C ILE A 829 16.12 25.97 7.28
N HIS A 830 16.72 25.06 6.53
CA HIS A 830 18.15 25.08 6.20
C HIS A 830 18.37 25.83 4.88
N ASP A 831 19.38 26.71 4.84
CA ASP A 831 19.59 27.70 3.78
C ASP A 831 21.10 27.85 3.53
N GLU A 832 21.65 27.13 2.55
CA GLU A 832 23.05 27.29 2.13
C GLU A 832 23.22 28.53 1.25
N THR A 833 24.31 29.28 1.45
CA THR A 833 24.47 30.61 0.83
C THR A 833 25.88 30.88 0.32
N GLY A 834 25.97 31.67 -0.77
CA GLY A 834 27.24 32.22 -1.27
C GLY A 834 27.45 32.02 -2.77
N ASP A 835 28.65 32.35 -3.26
CA ASP A 835 28.98 32.26 -4.69
C ASP A 835 29.98 31.15 -4.99
N ASP A 836 29.83 30.56 -6.18
CA ASP A 836 30.81 29.64 -6.76
C ASP A 836 32.10 30.37 -7.12
N ALA A 837 33.24 29.67 -7.05
CA ALA A 837 34.54 30.21 -7.44
C ALA A 837 34.66 30.55 -8.95
N VAL A 838 33.74 30.03 -9.78
CA VAL A 838 33.67 30.27 -11.23
C VAL A 838 32.20 30.43 -11.65
N MET A 839 31.88 31.58 -12.24
CA MET A 839 30.59 31.83 -12.89
C MET A 839 30.55 31.17 -14.28
N GLY A 840 29.41 30.59 -14.63
CA GLY A 840 29.20 29.87 -15.88
C GLY A 840 29.13 30.75 -17.14
N PRO A 841 29.00 30.12 -18.33
CA PRO A 841 28.89 30.83 -19.61
C PRO A 841 27.59 31.63 -19.72
N ALA A 842 27.64 32.74 -20.47
CA ALA A 842 26.49 33.61 -20.69
C ALA A 842 25.29 32.89 -21.33
N LEU A 843 24.08 33.30 -20.92
CA LEU A 843 22.82 32.72 -21.39
C LEU A 843 22.55 33.01 -22.89
N PRO A 844 21.93 32.07 -23.62
CA PRO A 844 21.56 32.26 -25.02
C PRO A 844 20.46 33.33 -25.19
N PRO A 845 20.46 34.11 -26.29
CA PRO A 845 19.42 35.11 -26.55
C PRO A 845 18.09 34.45 -26.88
N VAL A 846 17.03 34.80 -26.13
CA VAL A 846 15.66 34.29 -26.35
C VAL A 846 15.04 34.93 -27.61
N PRO A 847 14.47 34.14 -28.54
CA PRO A 847 13.81 34.68 -29.73
C PRO A 847 12.55 35.52 -29.44
N GLY A 848 12.11 36.28 -30.44
CA GLY A 848 10.67 36.38 -30.70
C GLY A 848 9.81 37.36 -29.89
N GLN A 849 10.35 38.38 -29.23
CA GLN A 849 9.59 39.64 -29.04
C GLN A 849 10.53 40.84 -28.86
N GLY A 850 10.30 41.90 -29.64
CA GLY A 850 11.25 43.01 -29.77
C GLY A 850 11.05 44.13 -28.74
N GLY A 851 12.10 44.45 -28.00
CA GLY A 851 12.21 45.71 -27.25
C GLY A 851 12.31 46.91 -28.20
N GLY A 852 11.64 48.02 -27.86
CA GLY A 852 11.57 49.20 -28.72
C GLY A 852 12.88 50.00 -28.79
N GLY A 853 13.44 50.17 -29.99
CA GLY A 853 14.57 51.05 -30.28
C GLY A 853 14.56 51.44 -31.77
N GLY A 854 14.47 52.73 -32.08
CA GLY A 854 14.13 53.21 -33.43
C GLY A 854 15.31 53.36 -34.40
N GLY A 855 15.06 53.06 -35.67
CA GLY A 855 15.93 53.36 -36.82
C GLY A 855 15.19 53.05 -38.13
N GLY A 856 15.06 54.02 -39.03
CA GLY A 856 14.14 53.94 -40.18
C GLY A 856 14.80 53.71 -41.54
N GLY A 857 14.05 53.09 -42.46
CA GLY A 857 14.38 52.93 -43.88
C GLY A 857 13.37 52.01 -44.57
N GLY A 858 12.62 52.50 -45.56
CA GLY A 858 11.52 51.77 -46.21
C GLY A 858 11.88 51.17 -47.57
N GLY A 859 11.15 50.12 -48.00
CA GLY A 859 11.34 49.46 -49.30
C GLY A 859 10.13 48.60 -49.73
N ASN A 860 9.50 49.00 -50.83
CA ASN A 860 8.23 48.53 -51.42
C ASN A 860 8.00 47.00 -51.57
N THR A 861 6.77 46.56 -51.23
CA THR A 861 5.83 45.63 -51.93
C THR A 861 6.32 44.60 -52.96
N GLY A 862 5.81 43.35 -52.86
CA GLY A 862 5.82 42.33 -53.93
C GLY A 862 4.69 41.27 -53.77
N HIS A 863 4.23 40.68 -54.89
CA HIS A 863 3.15 39.66 -54.97
C HIS A 863 3.50 38.33 -54.25
N GLN A 864 2.59 37.53 -53.68
CA GLN A 864 1.33 36.87 -54.12
C GLN A 864 1.54 35.42 -54.65
N VAL A 865 0.47 34.63 -54.66
CA VAL A 865 0.39 33.15 -54.55
C VAL A 865 0.50 32.39 -55.88
N GLU A 866 1.14 31.22 -55.86
CA GLU A 866 0.87 29.98 -56.65
C GLU A 866 1.89 28.90 -56.21
N GLY A 867 1.65 27.58 -56.19
CA GLY A 867 0.45 26.76 -56.43
C GLY A 867 0.81 25.26 -56.34
N GLY A 868 -0.17 24.34 -56.21
CA GLY A 868 0.07 22.87 -56.22
C GLY A 868 -0.96 22.05 -55.43
N GLY A 869 -1.83 21.30 -56.11
CA GLY A 869 -3.00 20.64 -55.52
C GLY A 869 -2.88 19.12 -55.32
N CYS A 870 -2.61 18.68 -54.08
CA CYS A 870 -2.90 17.33 -53.59
C CYS A 870 -3.13 17.33 -52.06
N GLY A 871 -3.76 18.39 -51.53
CA GLY A 871 -3.61 18.81 -50.13
C GLY A 871 -4.69 18.35 -49.14
N TYR A 872 -5.71 17.59 -49.55
CA TYR A 872 -6.90 17.37 -48.73
C TYR A 872 -7.07 15.90 -48.31
N ASN A 873 -6.82 15.64 -47.03
CA ASN A 873 -6.75 14.31 -46.46
C ASN A 873 -8.13 13.76 -46.07
N PHE A 874 -8.80 13.08 -47.01
CA PHE A 874 -10.07 12.39 -46.77
C PHE A 874 -9.95 11.12 -45.90
N GLY A 875 -8.73 10.58 -45.72
CA GLY A 875 -8.45 9.46 -44.80
C GLY A 875 -8.17 9.88 -43.36
N SER A 876 -8.41 11.15 -42.99
CA SER A 876 -8.09 11.67 -41.66
C SER A 876 -8.96 11.07 -40.54
N LYS A 877 -8.38 10.91 -39.34
CA LYS A 877 -9.13 10.69 -38.08
C LYS A 877 -9.51 12.00 -37.39
N ASP A 878 -8.93 13.11 -37.81
CA ASP A 878 -9.36 14.47 -37.44
C ASP A 878 -10.53 14.87 -38.36
N PHE A 879 -11.72 14.95 -37.76
CA PHE A 879 -12.96 15.38 -38.38
C PHE A 879 -12.94 16.83 -38.92
N GLU A 880 -12.18 17.75 -38.31
CA GLU A 880 -12.06 19.13 -38.79
C GLU A 880 -11.17 19.17 -40.05
N VAL A 881 -10.18 18.29 -40.15
CA VAL A 881 -9.47 18.04 -41.43
C VAL A 881 -10.41 17.45 -42.50
N LEU A 882 -11.39 16.61 -42.14
CA LEU A 882 -12.39 16.10 -43.10
C LEU A 882 -13.37 17.18 -43.58
N LYS A 883 -13.83 18.05 -42.69
CA LYS A 883 -14.71 19.19 -43.05
C LYS A 883 -13.98 20.23 -43.88
N ASN A 884 -12.75 20.56 -43.52
CA ASN A 884 -11.90 21.41 -44.34
C ASN A 884 -11.60 20.72 -45.68
N THR A 885 -11.43 19.39 -45.73
CA THR A 885 -11.33 18.63 -46.99
C THR A 885 -12.60 18.76 -47.83
N TRP A 886 -13.79 18.51 -47.27
CA TRP A 886 -15.09 18.60 -47.95
C TRP A 886 -15.44 20.01 -48.45
N ALA A 887 -15.02 21.05 -47.72
CA ALA A 887 -15.21 22.43 -48.10
C ALA A 887 -14.18 22.92 -49.14
N LEU A 888 -12.91 22.56 -48.97
CA LEU A 888 -11.81 23.02 -49.84
C LEU A 888 -11.64 22.17 -51.12
N SER A 889 -12.21 20.97 -51.16
CA SER A 889 -12.35 20.16 -52.38
C SER A 889 -13.56 20.53 -53.25
N GLY A 890 -14.36 21.52 -52.85
CA GLY A 890 -15.57 21.96 -53.56
C GLY A 890 -16.78 21.02 -53.47
N ALA A 891 -16.62 19.82 -52.91
CA ALA A 891 -17.66 18.78 -52.83
C ALA A 891 -18.98 19.25 -52.23
N SER A 892 -18.94 20.11 -51.21
CA SER A 892 -20.17 20.67 -50.61
C SER A 892 -20.98 21.55 -51.55
N GLY A 893 -20.32 22.33 -52.41
CA GLY A 893 -21.00 23.16 -53.41
C GLY A 893 -21.54 22.30 -54.56
N PHE A 894 -20.71 21.37 -55.04
CA PHE A 894 -21.05 20.45 -56.13
C PHE A 894 -22.28 19.59 -55.81
N LEU A 895 -22.39 19.02 -54.59
CA LEU A 895 -23.57 18.25 -54.20
C LEU A 895 -24.85 19.10 -54.15
N GLY A 896 -24.78 20.30 -53.57
CA GLY A 896 -25.92 21.22 -53.47
C GLY A 896 -26.40 21.73 -54.84
N GLU A 897 -25.48 22.05 -55.75
CA GLU A 897 -25.81 22.41 -57.14
C GLU A 897 -26.38 21.21 -57.92
N PHE A 898 -25.78 20.02 -57.80
CA PHE A 898 -26.26 18.79 -58.44
C PHE A 898 -27.71 18.46 -58.04
N LEU A 899 -28.02 18.50 -56.74
CA LEU A 899 -29.36 18.21 -56.21
C LEU A 899 -30.39 19.26 -56.66
N GLN A 900 -29.99 20.53 -56.80
CA GLN A 900 -30.88 21.58 -57.32
C GLN A 900 -31.16 21.44 -58.83
N GLU A 901 -30.22 20.93 -59.62
CA GLU A 901 -30.43 20.69 -61.05
C GLU A 901 -31.19 19.39 -61.36
N ASN A 902 -31.01 18.33 -60.55
CA ASN A 902 -31.50 16.98 -60.85
C ASN A 902 -32.60 16.45 -59.91
N GLY A 903 -32.78 17.07 -58.74
CA GLY A 903 -33.77 16.68 -57.71
C GLY A 903 -33.30 15.54 -56.79
N ALA A 904 -33.94 15.41 -55.63
CA ALA A 904 -33.58 14.39 -54.63
C ALA A 904 -34.09 12.96 -54.94
N GLU A 905 -35.13 12.82 -55.78
CA GLU A 905 -35.81 11.52 -56.01
C GLU A 905 -34.90 10.52 -56.74
N ASN A 906 -34.44 9.48 -56.03
CA ASN A 906 -33.38 8.55 -56.47
C ASN A 906 -32.07 9.26 -56.85
N TRP A 907 -31.68 10.29 -56.09
CA TRP A 907 -30.54 11.15 -56.42
C TRP A 907 -29.21 10.40 -56.54
N ASP A 908 -29.00 9.30 -55.79
CA ASP A 908 -27.74 8.55 -55.80
C ASP A 908 -27.56 7.83 -57.15
N TYR A 909 -28.60 7.17 -57.65
CA TYR A 909 -28.62 6.55 -58.97
C TYR A 909 -28.43 7.60 -60.08
N ASN A 910 -29.10 8.75 -59.96
CA ASN A 910 -28.95 9.86 -60.91
C ASN A 910 -27.53 10.45 -60.87
N PHE A 911 -26.94 10.60 -59.68
CA PHE A 911 -25.57 11.07 -59.45
C PHE A 911 -24.56 10.14 -60.10
N PHE A 912 -24.60 8.84 -59.81
CA PHE A 912 -23.72 7.87 -60.44
C PHE A 912 -23.91 7.84 -61.97
N SER A 913 -25.15 7.92 -62.45
CA SER A 913 -25.44 7.97 -63.89
C SER A 913 -24.99 9.26 -64.58
N SER A 914 -24.68 10.35 -63.86
CA SER A 914 -24.23 11.62 -64.43
C SER A 914 -22.71 11.83 -64.33
N VAL A 915 -22.06 11.35 -63.26
CA VAL A 915 -20.61 11.55 -63.05
C VAL A 915 -19.74 10.45 -63.68
N LEU A 916 -20.25 9.22 -63.82
CA LEU A 916 -19.48 8.12 -64.39
C LEU A 916 -19.22 8.33 -65.90
N ASN A 917 -18.06 7.83 -66.37
CA ASN A 917 -17.58 7.96 -67.76
C ASN A 917 -17.35 9.39 -68.27
N GLY A 918 -17.06 10.35 -67.38
CA GLY A 918 -16.55 11.68 -67.78
C GLY A 918 -17.64 12.67 -68.18
N GLY A 919 -18.76 12.66 -67.46
CA GLY A 919 -19.75 13.75 -67.49
C GLY A 919 -19.23 15.05 -66.85
N THR A 920 -20.11 16.02 -66.64
CA THR A 920 -19.74 17.31 -66.01
C THR A 920 -19.32 17.08 -64.55
N GLY A 921 -18.06 17.39 -64.21
CA GLY A 921 -17.46 17.04 -62.91
C GLY A 921 -17.15 15.55 -62.74
N GLY A 922 -17.10 14.78 -63.82
CA GLY A 922 -17.12 13.32 -63.77
C GLY A 922 -15.83 12.63 -63.34
N SER A 923 -15.81 12.04 -62.15
CA SER A 923 -14.72 11.18 -61.69
C SER A 923 -14.60 9.91 -62.54
N THR A 924 -13.38 9.48 -62.83
CA THR A 924 -13.10 8.22 -63.54
C THR A 924 -13.07 6.99 -62.61
N TYR A 925 -13.54 7.11 -61.37
CA TYR A 925 -13.48 6.05 -60.37
C TYR A 925 -14.69 5.11 -60.47
N ASP A 926 -14.43 3.82 -60.68
CA ASP A 926 -15.45 2.78 -60.78
C ASP A 926 -15.68 2.10 -59.42
N CYS A 927 -16.85 2.35 -58.80
CA CYS A 927 -17.36 1.58 -57.67
C CYS A 927 -18.68 0.86 -58.02
N ASN A 928 -18.66 -0.02 -59.04
CA ASN A 928 -19.78 -0.85 -59.52
C ASN A 928 -20.71 -1.49 -58.45
N HIS A 929 -20.27 -1.62 -57.19
CA HIS A 929 -21.01 -2.29 -56.12
C HIS A 929 -21.05 -1.46 -54.82
N VAL A 930 -21.67 -0.27 -54.85
CA VAL A 930 -21.91 0.57 -53.66
C VAL A 930 -22.53 -0.23 -52.50
N HIS A 931 -23.47 -1.12 -52.79
CA HIS A 931 -24.11 -2.02 -51.80
C HIS A 931 -23.21 -3.13 -51.22
N SER A 932 -21.91 -3.16 -51.52
CA SER A 932 -20.92 -3.97 -50.79
C SER A 932 -20.02 -3.15 -49.85
N GLY A 933 -20.28 -1.85 -49.71
CA GLY A 933 -19.63 -0.98 -48.71
C GLY A 933 -18.12 -0.81 -48.89
N ASN A 934 -17.59 -1.03 -50.11
CA ASN A 934 -16.16 -1.11 -50.37
C ASN A 934 -15.74 -0.33 -51.64
N CYS A 935 -15.61 1.00 -51.50
CA CYS A 935 -15.00 1.89 -52.50
C CYS A 935 -13.61 2.36 -52.04
N PRO A 936 -12.55 1.54 -52.20
CA PRO A 936 -11.21 1.89 -51.74
C PRO A 936 -10.57 2.95 -52.66
N GLY A 937 -10.60 4.22 -52.25
CA GLY A 937 -9.91 5.33 -52.92
C GLY A 937 -8.40 5.05 -53.14
N PRO A 938 -7.68 5.89 -53.91
CA PRO A 938 -6.36 5.57 -54.45
C PRO A 938 -5.22 5.56 -53.39
N LEU A 939 -5.20 4.53 -52.54
CA LEU A 939 -4.25 4.29 -51.44
C LEU A 939 -2.80 3.99 -51.87
N SER A 940 -2.48 4.08 -53.16
CA SER A 940 -1.19 3.68 -53.72
C SER A 940 -0.68 4.54 -54.90
N THR A 941 -1.34 5.66 -55.20
CA THR A 941 -0.92 6.57 -56.28
C THR A 941 -0.20 7.80 -55.69
N PRO A 942 1.03 8.14 -56.13
CA PRO A 942 1.71 9.36 -55.67
C PRO A 942 0.93 10.63 -56.02
N CYS A 943 1.03 11.64 -55.14
CA CYS A 943 0.38 12.96 -55.28
C CYS A 943 0.85 13.81 -56.48
N GLU A 944 1.70 13.26 -57.35
CA GLU A 944 2.26 13.92 -58.52
C GLU A 944 1.46 13.63 -59.80
N ASP A 945 0.64 12.56 -59.81
CA ASP A 945 -0.01 12.00 -61.00
C ASP A 945 -1.54 12.20 -61.09
N TYR A 946 -2.23 12.55 -59.98
CA TYR A 946 -3.69 12.70 -59.96
C TYR A 946 -4.16 13.71 -58.89
N THR A 947 -5.11 14.58 -59.27
CA THR A 947 -5.87 15.44 -58.36
C THR A 947 -7.34 15.03 -58.44
N PRO A 948 -7.98 14.59 -57.34
CA PRO A 948 -9.39 14.21 -57.35
C PRO A 948 -10.32 15.42 -57.54
N ASP A 949 -11.37 15.21 -58.33
CA ASP A 949 -12.49 16.13 -58.57
C ASP A 949 -13.46 16.25 -57.38
N GLU A 950 -14.36 17.22 -57.44
CA GLU A 950 -15.42 17.48 -56.47
C GLU A 950 -16.31 16.24 -56.23
N ALA A 951 -16.64 15.50 -57.30
CA ALA A 951 -17.55 14.36 -57.27
C ALA A 951 -16.98 13.14 -56.54
N PHE A 952 -15.67 12.90 -56.65
CA PHE A 952 -14.97 11.81 -55.97
C PHE A 952 -15.23 11.79 -54.45
N TYR A 953 -15.19 12.95 -53.79
CA TYR A 953 -15.41 13.06 -52.34
C TYR A 953 -16.85 12.72 -51.93
N VAL A 954 -17.83 13.09 -52.75
CA VAL A 954 -19.24 12.70 -52.58
C VAL A 954 -19.40 11.19 -52.77
N HIS A 955 -18.80 10.64 -53.82
CA HIS A 955 -18.84 9.21 -54.17
C HIS A 955 -18.30 8.31 -53.04
N VAL A 956 -17.15 8.67 -52.45
CA VAL A 956 -16.56 7.96 -51.30
C VAL A 956 -17.49 8.00 -50.09
N SER A 957 -18.12 9.15 -49.83
CA SER A 957 -19.01 9.34 -48.68
C SER A 957 -20.27 8.48 -48.75
N ILE A 958 -20.84 8.27 -49.94
CA ILE A 958 -21.99 7.37 -50.16
C ILE A 958 -21.62 5.92 -49.82
N GLY A 959 -20.48 5.43 -50.33
CA GLY A 959 -20.03 4.05 -50.09
C GLY A 959 -19.73 3.75 -48.62
N LEU A 960 -19.23 4.73 -47.87
CA LEU A 960 -18.91 4.57 -46.45
C LEU A 960 -20.14 4.67 -45.55
N LEU A 961 -21.16 5.48 -45.87
CA LEU A 961 -22.46 5.42 -45.18
C LEU A 961 -23.05 4.00 -45.25
N TYR A 962 -23.06 3.38 -46.44
CA TYR A 962 -23.55 1.99 -46.59
C TYR A 962 -22.66 0.98 -45.82
N SER A 963 -21.34 1.17 -45.82
CA SER A 963 -20.40 0.34 -45.07
C SER A 963 -20.68 0.37 -43.56
N SER A 964 -21.02 1.53 -43.00
CA SER A 964 -21.33 1.71 -41.56
C SER A 964 -22.52 0.87 -41.10
N TYR A 965 -23.60 0.87 -41.90
CA TYR A 965 -24.81 0.09 -41.65
C TYR A 965 -24.51 -1.40 -41.62
N SER A 966 -23.75 -1.90 -42.61
CA SER A 966 -23.38 -3.32 -42.71
C SER A 966 -22.51 -3.81 -41.55
N GLN A 967 -21.66 -2.93 -40.98
CA GLN A 967 -20.79 -3.27 -39.85
C GLN A 967 -21.57 -3.34 -38.52
N ILE A 968 -22.45 -2.36 -38.26
CA ILE A 968 -23.31 -2.38 -37.06
C ILE A 968 -24.29 -3.56 -37.12
N TRP A 969 -24.81 -3.88 -38.31
CA TRP A 969 -25.66 -5.05 -38.53
C TRP A 969 -24.96 -6.36 -38.09
N ALA A 970 -23.76 -6.63 -38.61
CA ALA A 970 -23.03 -7.86 -38.30
C ALA A 970 -22.64 -7.93 -36.81
N GLY A 971 -22.10 -6.84 -36.26
CA GLY A 971 -21.62 -6.80 -34.87
C GLY A 971 -22.72 -6.93 -33.81
N LEU A 972 -23.96 -6.52 -34.11
CA LEU A 972 -25.10 -6.72 -33.20
C LEU A 972 -25.79 -8.08 -33.37
N VAL A 973 -25.85 -8.64 -34.58
CA VAL A 973 -26.57 -9.90 -34.85
C VAL A 973 -25.69 -11.14 -34.71
N GLU A 974 -24.57 -11.19 -35.44
CA GLU A 974 -23.79 -12.43 -35.61
C GLU A 974 -22.93 -12.70 -34.38
N ASP A 975 -22.15 -11.69 -33.93
CA ASP A 975 -21.33 -11.80 -32.72
C ASP A 975 -22.08 -11.40 -31.44
N GLY A 976 -22.92 -10.36 -31.52
CA GLY A 976 -23.54 -9.72 -30.35
C GLY A 976 -24.48 -10.64 -29.57
N ILE A 977 -25.32 -11.42 -30.25
CA ILE A 977 -26.25 -12.35 -29.60
C ILE A 977 -25.48 -13.45 -28.85
N GLY A 978 -24.45 -14.04 -29.47
CA GLY A 978 -23.61 -15.07 -28.85
C GLY A 978 -22.82 -14.56 -27.65
N ASN A 979 -22.17 -13.41 -27.78
CA ASN A 979 -21.42 -12.78 -26.69
C ASN A 979 -22.34 -12.41 -25.51
N LEU A 980 -23.52 -11.83 -25.78
CA LEU A 980 -24.45 -11.45 -24.72
C LEU A 980 -25.06 -12.68 -24.03
N ALA A 981 -25.41 -13.72 -24.79
CA ALA A 981 -25.92 -14.98 -24.24
C ALA A 981 -24.89 -15.74 -23.38
N SER A 982 -23.58 -15.59 -23.64
CA SER A 982 -22.52 -16.11 -22.76
C SER A 982 -22.39 -15.28 -21.49
N ASN A 983 -22.21 -13.96 -21.61
CA ASN A 983 -22.02 -13.09 -20.44
C ASN A 983 -23.25 -13.08 -19.51
N ILE A 984 -24.47 -13.25 -20.04
CA ILE A 984 -25.68 -13.42 -19.21
C ILE A 984 -25.66 -14.76 -18.45
N LYS A 985 -25.10 -15.85 -19.03
CA LYS A 985 -24.92 -17.12 -18.29
C LYS A 985 -23.92 -16.94 -17.14
N ASP A 986 -22.82 -16.22 -17.36
CA ASP A 986 -21.83 -15.92 -16.30
C ASP A 986 -22.44 -15.05 -15.18
N VAL A 987 -23.27 -14.06 -15.53
CA VAL A 987 -24.05 -13.25 -14.57
C VAL A 987 -25.08 -14.10 -13.80
N VAL A 988 -25.77 -15.03 -14.47
CA VAL A 988 -26.72 -15.95 -13.85
C VAL A 988 -26.03 -16.99 -12.96
N GLU A 989 -24.83 -17.45 -13.29
CA GLU A 989 -24.03 -18.32 -12.41
C GLU A 989 -23.50 -17.57 -11.18
N ALA A 990 -23.08 -16.31 -11.36
CA ALA A 990 -22.54 -15.49 -10.26
C ALA A 990 -23.61 -14.93 -9.30
N TYR A 991 -24.82 -14.61 -9.79
CA TYR A 991 -25.84 -13.87 -9.04
C TYR A 991 -27.23 -14.54 -9.01
N GLY A 992 -27.49 -15.53 -9.87
CA GLY A 992 -28.76 -16.24 -10.00
C GLY A 992 -29.70 -15.67 -11.08
N THR A 993 -30.63 -16.49 -11.55
CA THR A 993 -31.67 -16.08 -12.50
C THR A 993 -32.67 -15.11 -11.84
N PRO A 994 -33.04 -13.99 -12.48
CA PRO A 994 -34.16 -13.16 -12.04
C PRO A 994 -35.48 -13.95 -11.92
N PRO A 995 -36.38 -13.57 -11.01
CA PRO A 995 -37.65 -14.28 -10.81
C PRO A 995 -38.67 -13.98 -11.93
N GLU A 996 -39.51 -14.98 -12.20
CA GLU A 996 -40.44 -15.09 -13.33
C GLU A 996 -41.56 -14.02 -13.33
N ASP A 997 -41.87 -13.41 -12.18
CA ASP A 997 -42.82 -12.32 -12.04
C ASP A 997 -42.25 -10.94 -12.45
N ALA A 998 -40.94 -10.84 -12.71
CA ALA A 998 -40.25 -9.63 -13.15
C ALA A 998 -40.20 -9.44 -14.68
N ASN A 999 -40.95 -10.21 -15.48
CA ASN A 999 -40.89 -10.11 -16.95
C ASN A 999 -41.25 -8.71 -17.51
N SER A 1000 -42.07 -7.92 -16.80
CA SER A 1000 -42.30 -6.50 -17.17
C SER A 1000 -41.10 -5.58 -16.92
N ASP A 1001 -40.22 -5.94 -15.99
CA ASP A 1001 -38.94 -5.25 -15.77
C ASP A 1001 -37.94 -5.52 -16.92
N ILE A 1002 -38.12 -6.61 -17.69
CA ILE A 1002 -37.34 -6.88 -18.91
C ILE A 1002 -37.78 -5.92 -20.03
N LEU A 1003 -39.08 -5.75 -20.28
CA LEU A 1003 -39.55 -4.74 -21.25
C LEU A 1003 -39.13 -3.31 -20.86
N ASN A 1004 -39.26 -2.94 -19.58
CA ASN A 1004 -38.78 -1.66 -19.08
C ASN A 1004 -37.25 -1.51 -19.16
N MET A 1005 -36.49 -2.59 -18.98
CA MET A 1005 -35.03 -2.64 -19.23
C MET A 1005 -34.72 -2.37 -20.70
N LEU A 1006 -35.38 -3.07 -21.62
CA LEU A 1006 -35.16 -2.88 -23.06
C LEU A 1006 -35.44 -1.43 -23.46
N LEU A 1007 -36.59 -0.87 -23.06
CA LEU A 1007 -36.94 0.53 -23.32
C LEU A 1007 -35.95 1.52 -22.68
N SER A 1008 -35.47 1.24 -21.47
CA SER A 1008 -34.45 2.06 -20.78
C SER A 1008 -33.08 1.99 -21.45
N ILE A 1009 -32.70 0.83 -21.96
CA ILE A 1009 -31.44 0.66 -22.70
C ILE A 1009 -31.57 1.37 -24.05
N LEU A 1010 -32.63 1.15 -24.82
CA LEU A 1010 -32.85 1.82 -26.11
C LEU A 1010 -32.87 3.35 -25.97
N THR A 1011 -33.59 3.90 -24.98
CA THR A 1011 -33.52 5.36 -24.68
C THR A 1011 -32.14 5.82 -24.21
N SER A 1012 -31.32 4.96 -23.59
CA SER A 1012 -29.91 5.28 -23.31
C SER A 1012 -29.01 5.19 -24.55
N LEU A 1013 -29.32 4.33 -25.54
CA LEU A 1013 -28.60 4.28 -26.81
C LEU A 1013 -28.78 5.59 -27.60
N VAL A 1014 -29.93 6.27 -27.47
CA VAL A 1014 -30.16 7.63 -28.02
C VAL A 1014 -29.19 8.68 -27.42
N GLY A 1015 -28.52 8.37 -26.30
CA GLY A 1015 -27.46 9.18 -25.69
C GLY A 1015 -26.03 8.87 -26.17
N ILE A 1016 -25.80 7.82 -26.98
CA ILE A 1016 -24.45 7.39 -27.41
C ILE A 1016 -23.71 8.47 -28.22
N SER A 1017 -24.44 9.47 -28.77
CA SER A 1017 -23.84 10.67 -29.36
C SER A 1017 -22.83 11.35 -28.44
N GLU A 1018 -23.07 11.41 -27.12
CA GLU A 1018 -22.09 11.97 -26.16
C GLU A 1018 -20.89 11.02 -25.99
N PHE A 1019 -21.15 9.72 -25.82
CA PHE A 1019 -20.13 8.72 -25.44
C PHE A 1019 -19.11 8.42 -26.55
N ILE A 1020 -19.50 8.48 -27.82
CA ILE A 1020 -18.55 8.33 -28.95
C ILE A 1020 -17.56 9.50 -29.01
N GLY A 1021 -17.92 10.67 -28.47
CA GLY A 1021 -17.01 11.81 -28.33
C GLY A 1021 -15.79 11.55 -27.44
N GLU A 1022 -15.87 10.60 -26.50
CA GLU A 1022 -14.74 10.21 -25.65
C GLU A 1022 -13.79 9.21 -26.33
N LYS A 1023 -14.32 8.29 -27.15
CA LYS A 1023 -13.49 7.27 -27.86
C LYS A 1023 -12.75 7.85 -29.08
N PHE A 1024 -13.28 8.92 -29.69
CA PHE A 1024 -12.64 9.68 -30.77
C PHE A 1024 -12.53 11.18 -30.42
N PRO A 1025 -11.59 11.57 -29.52
CA PRO A 1025 -11.52 12.92 -29.00
C PRO A 1025 -11.10 13.92 -30.08
N GLY A 1026 -12.02 14.80 -30.47
CA GLY A 1026 -11.77 15.82 -31.49
C GLY A 1026 -12.97 16.63 -32.00
N ARG A 1027 -14.22 16.29 -31.64
CA ARG A 1027 -15.39 17.11 -32.06
C ARG A 1027 -16.51 17.28 -31.01
N PRO A 1028 -17.30 18.37 -31.10
CA PRO A 1028 -18.33 18.69 -30.11
C PRO A 1028 -19.65 17.99 -30.45
N THR A 1029 -20.06 17.04 -29.62
CA THR A 1029 -21.21 16.15 -29.86
C THR A 1029 -22.56 16.68 -29.38
N ALA A 1030 -22.66 18.00 -29.12
CA ALA A 1030 -23.93 18.67 -28.80
C ALA A 1030 -24.02 20.14 -29.27
N GLU A 1031 -22.93 20.93 -29.16
CA GLU A 1031 -23.02 22.39 -29.36
C GLU A 1031 -22.75 22.90 -30.77
N LEU A 1032 -22.00 22.16 -31.61
CA LEU A 1032 -21.65 22.65 -32.96
C LEU A 1032 -22.66 22.19 -34.04
N PHE A 1033 -23.32 21.06 -33.80
CA PHE A 1033 -24.32 20.47 -34.67
C PHE A 1033 -25.33 19.68 -33.80
N GLY A 1034 -26.62 19.74 -34.13
CA GLY A 1034 -27.69 19.08 -33.36
C GLY A 1034 -27.78 17.57 -33.59
N LYS A 1035 -28.46 16.84 -32.68
CA LYS A 1035 -28.47 15.37 -32.52
C LYS A 1035 -28.41 14.48 -33.79
N ALA A 1036 -28.99 14.90 -34.92
CA ALA A 1036 -28.96 14.18 -36.19
C ALA A 1036 -27.58 14.11 -36.88
N SER A 1037 -26.56 14.84 -36.41
CA SER A 1037 -25.42 15.27 -37.25
C SER A 1037 -24.12 14.47 -37.14
N THR A 1038 -24.04 13.42 -36.33
CA THR A 1038 -22.88 12.50 -36.38
C THR A 1038 -23.09 11.48 -37.50
N PRO A 1039 -22.06 10.74 -37.94
CA PRO A 1039 -22.23 9.63 -38.89
C PRO A 1039 -23.22 8.53 -38.43
N LEU A 1040 -23.65 8.54 -37.16
CA LEU A 1040 -24.65 7.63 -36.60
C LEU A 1040 -25.92 8.36 -36.09
N GLY A 1041 -26.07 9.66 -36.38
CA GLY A 1041 -27.22 10.47 -35.95
C GLY A 1041 -28.55 9.96 -36.52
N ILE A 1042 -28.55 9.51 -37.77
CA ILE A 1042 -29.71 8.86 -38.42
C ILE A 1042 -30.19 7.64 -37.61
N PHE A 1043 -29.28 6.75 -37.22
CA PHE A 1043 -29.63 5.58 -36.39
C PHE A 1043 -30.09 5.98 -34.98
N THR A 1044 -29.54 7.07 -34.44
CA THR A 1044 -29.95 7.67 -33.16
C THR A 1044 -31.42 8.15 -33.20
N GLU A 1045 -31.87 8.75 -34.30
CA GLU A 1045 -33.26 9.19 -34.48
C GLU A 1045 -34.23 8.02 -34.66
N ILE A 1046 -33.85 6.99 -35.42
CA ILE A 1046 -34.68 5.77 -35.63
C ILE A 1046 -34.93 5.04 -34.31
N ILE A 1047 -33.89 4.86 -33.50
CA ILE A 1047 -33.99 4.22 -32.18
C ILE A 1047 -34.77 5.11 -31.21
N GLY A 1048 -34.68 6.44 -31.36
CA GLY A 1048 -35.53 7.40 -30.64
C GLY A 1048 -37.02 7.30 -31.01
N GLY A 1049 -37.35 6.92 -32.24
CA GLY A 1049 -38.72 6.61 -32.67
C GLY A 1049 -39.23 5.32 -32.02
N ILE A 1050 -38.51 4.21 -32.20
CA ILE A 1050 -38.87 2.87 -31.68
C ILE A 1050 -38.97 2.88 -30.14
N ALA A 1051 -38.12 3.65 -29.45
CA ALA A 1051 -38.16 3.80 -28.00
C ALA A 1051 -39.15 4.88 -27.51
N GLY A 1052 -39.82 5.57 -28.44
CA GLY A 1052 -40.80 6.62 -28.17
C GLY A 1052 -42.27 6.14 -28.17
N ASP A 1053 -42.58 5.05 -28.88
CA ASP A 1053 -43.93 4.49 -28.98
C ASP A 1053 -43.99 3.01 -28.54
N PRO A 1054 -44.55 2.71 -27.34
CA PRO A 1054 -44.70 1.34 -26.87
C PRO A 1054 -45.59 0.45 -27.75
N GLU A 1055 -46.53 0.99 -28.53
CA GLU A 1055 -47.40 0.18 -29.40
C GLU A 1055 -46.65 -0.38 -30.63
N GLU A 1056 -45.50 0.20 -31.03
CA GLU A 1056 -44.62 -0.45 -32.02
C GLU A 1056 -43.89 -1.67 -31.42
N LEU A 1057 -43.45 -1.60 -30.15
CA LEU A 1057 -42.68 -2.67 -29.51
C LEU A 1057 -43.51 -3.93 -29.23
N ASP A 1058 -44.78 -3.79 -28.83
CA ASP A 1058 -45.76 -4.90 -28.74
C ASP A 1058 -45.94 -5.63 -30.09
N GLY A 1059 -45.61 -4.98 -31.22
CA GLY A 1059 -45.61 -5.58 -32.56
C GLY A 1059 -44.40 -6.47 -32.89
N TYR A 1060 -43.31 -6.39 -32.11
CA TYR A 1060 -42.06 -7.13 -32.34
C TYR A 1060 -41.77 -8.22 -31.30
N VAL A 1061 -42.27 -8.06 -30.06
CA VAL A 1061 -42.15 -9.05 -28.98
C VAL A 1061 -43.51 -9.19 -28.30
N ASP A 1062 -44.14 -10.37 -28.41
CA ASP A 1062 -45.38 -10.64 -27.70
C ASP A 1062 -45.09 -10.79 -26.20
N PRO A 1063 -45.86 -10.19 -25.27
CA PRO A 1063 -45.70 -10.42 -23.84
C PRO A 1063 -45.72 -11.91 -23.43
N ASP A 1064 -46.37 -12.80 -24.19
CA ASP A 1064 -46.33 -14.25 -23.97
C ASP A 1064 -44.99 -14.89 -24.42
N ASP A 1065 -44.21 -14.26 -25.33
CA ASP A 1065 -42.85 -14.72 -25.71
C ASP A 1065 -41.85 -14.62 -24.55
N LEU A 1066 -42.12 -13.80 -23.53
CA LEU A 1066 -41.24 -13.64 -22.35
C LEU A 1066 -41.15 -14.91 -21.47
N ASN A 1067 -41.93 -15.96 -21.80
CA ASN A 1067 -41.82 -17.30 -21.20
C ASN A 1067 -40.86 -18.23 -21.97
N ASP A 1068 -40.36 -17.80 -23.12
CA ASP A 1068 -39.43 -18.56 -23.98
C ASP A 1068 -37.97 -18.18 -23.67
N GLU A 1069 -36.98 -18.96 -24.14
CA GLU A 1069 -35.56 -18.69 -23.81
C GLU A 1069 -35.12 -17.27 -24.20
N LEU A 1070 -34.48 -16.56 -23.26
CA LEU A 1070 -34.07 -15.14 -23.36
C LEU A 1070 -33.41 -14.76 -24.70
N GLU A 1071 -32.62 -15.68 -25.26
CA GLU A 1071 -31.93 -15.57 -26.55
C GLU A 1071 -32.90 -15.31 -27.72
N LYS A 1072 -34.09 -15.93 -27.72
CA LYS A 1072 -35.15 -15.68 -28.72
C LYS A 1072 -35.73 -14.28 -28.60
N VAL A 1073 -35.99 -13.81 -27.37
CA VAL A 1073 -36.61 -12.51 -27.08
C VAL A 1073 -35.70 -11.38 -27.57
N TYR A 1074 -34.40 -11.44 -27.24
CA TYR A 1074 -33.42 -10.51 -27.79
C TYR A 1074 -33.30 -10.63 -29.31
N GLY A 1075 -33.30 -11.85 -29.87
CA GLY A 1075 -33.21 -12.07 -31.32
C GLY A 1075 -34.34 -11.41 -32.12
N LYS A 1076 -35.60 -11.48 -31.63
CA LYS A 1076 -36.73 -10.77 -32.24
C LYS A 1076 -36.55 -9.25 -32.19
N MET A 1077 -36.19 -8.72 -31.02
CA MET A 1077 -35.99 -7.29 -30.80
C MET A 1077 -34.91 -6.70 -31.72
N PHE A 1078 -33.71 -7.28 -31.76
CA PHE A 1078 -32.62 -6.79 -32.60
C PHE A 1078 -32.99 -6.84 -34.09
N THR A 1079 -33.74 -7.86 -34.53
CA THR A 1079 -34.24 -7.96 -35.91
C THR A 1079 -35.19 -6.79 -36.27
N GLY A 1080 -36.09 -6.42 -35.36
CA GLY A 1080 -37.01 -5.29 -35.57
C GLY A 1080 -36.29 -3.94 -35.67
N LEU A 1081 -35.36 -3.68 -34.74
CA LEU A 1081 -34.55 -2.46 -34.70
C LEU A 1081 -33.70 -2.30 -35.97
N ILE A 1082 -33.09 -3.39 -36.43
CA ILE A 1082 -32.30 -3.43 -37.67
C ILE A 1082 -33.13 -3.16 -38.92
N LYS A 1083 -34.37 -3.66 -38.99
CA LYS A 1083 -35.27 -3.36 -40.11
C LYS A 1083 -35.51 -1.85 -40.21
N GLY A 1084 -35.76 -1.17 -39.08
CA GLY A 1084 -35.90 0.29 -39.04
C GLY A 1084 -34.63 1.03 -39.51
N MET A 1085 -33.45 0.54 -39.14
CA MET A 1085 -32.17 1.09 -39.62
C MET A 1085 -32.01 0.96 -41.14
N GLY A 1086 -32.40 -0.18 -41.72
CA GLY A 1086 -32.36 -0.42 -43.17
C GLY A 1086 -33.35 0.46 -43.94
N ASP A 1087 -34.62 0.47 -43.52
CA ASP A 1087 -35.71 1.23 -44.16
C ASP A 1087 -35.38 2.75 -44.27
N ALA A 1088 -34.60 3.30 -43.34
CA ALA A 1088 -34.19 4.71 -43.34
C ALA A 1088 -32.95 5.00 -44.21
N VAL A 1089 -31.96 4.11 -44.24
CA VAL A 1089 -30.79 4.24 -45.14
C VAL A 1089 -31.24 4.13 -46.61
N GLU A 1090 -32.14 3.20 -46.90
CA GLU A 1090 -32.82 3.13 -48.20
C GLU A 1090 -33.66 4.39 -48.48
N GLY A 1091 -34.30 4.97 -47.45
CA GLY A 1091 -34.99 6.26 -47.55
C GLY A 1091 -34.11 7.42 -48.02
N ILE A 1092 -32.89 7.55 -47.47
CA ILE A 1092 -31.94 8.63 -47.81
C ILE A 1092 -31.50 8.58 -49.27
N PHE A 1093 -31.18 7.39 -49.80
CA PHE A 1093 -30.76 7.24 -51.20
C PHE A 1093 -31.91 7.48 -52.18
N ASN A 1094 -33.11 7.02 -51.85
CA ASN A 1094 -34.32 7.33 -52.63
C ASN A 1094 -34.78 8.81 -52.53
N GLY A 1095 -34.15 9.64 -51.69
CA GLY A 1095 -34.52 11.05 -51.46
C GLY A 1095 -35.76 11.25 -50.57
N LYS A 1096 -36.21 10.21 -49.87
CA LYS A 1096 -37.37 10.25 -48.98
C LYS A 1096 -36.98 10.85 -47.63
N LYS A 1097 -37.25 12.14 -47.43
CA LYS A 1097 -37.09 12.81 -46.13
C LYS A 1097 -37.99 12.18 -45.03
N PRO A 1098 -37.56 12.18 -43.76
CA PRO A 1098 -38.34 11.66 -42.63
C PRO A 1098 -39.52 12.57 -42.28
N ASP A 1099 -40.54 11.98 -41.65
CA ASP A 1099 -41.71 12.71 -41.18
C ASP A 1099 -41.32 13.73 -40.10
N GLY A 1100 -41.77 14.97 -40.28
CA GLY A 1100 -41.40 16.12 -39.44
C GLY A 1100 -40.29 17.02 -40.02
N TRP A 1101 -39.50 16.58 -41.02
CA TRP A 1101 -38.51 17.45 -41.65
C TRP A 1101 -39.18 18.60 -42.44
N THR A 1102 -38.85 19.84 -42.08
CA THR A 1102 -39.52 21.05 -42.58
C THR A 1102 -38.94 21.61 -43.87
N GLY A 1103 -37.70 21.27 -44.22
CA GLY A 1103 -37.04 21.65 -45.48
C GLY A 1103 -37.48 20.81 -46.68
N SER A 1104 -36.79 20.99 -47.81
CA SER A 1104 -36.92 20.17 -49.01
C SER A 1104 -36.29 18.77 -48.83
N ALA A 1105 -36.42 17.91 -49.83
CA ALA A 1105 -35.76 16.60 -49.85
C ALA A 1105 -34.26 16.73 -50.19
N GLU A 1106 -33.93 17.68 -51.06
CA GLU A 1106 -32.57 18.06 -51.46
C GLU A 1106 -31.79 18.60 -50.25
N GLU A 1107 -32.40 19.52 -49.49
CA GLU A 1107 -31.83 20.07 -48.25
C GLU A 1107 -31.59 18.97 -47.19
N TYR A 1108 -32.45 17.95 -47.14
CA TYR A 1108 -32.27 16.81 -46.25
C TYR A 1108 -31.06 15.95 -46.67
N VAL A 1109 -30.98 15.57 -47.95
CA VAL A 1109 -29.87 14.78 -48.50
C VAL A 1109 -28.53 15.50 -48.31
N GLU A 1110 -28.45 16.80 -48.63
CA GLU A 1110 -27.22 17.59 -48.44
C GLU A 1110 -26.80 17.59 -46.96
N SER A 1111 -27.77 17.72 -46.03
CA SER A 1111 -27.49 17.75 -44.59
C SER A 1111 -26.89 16.46 -44.02
N VAL A 1112 -27.07 15.30 -44.69
CA VAL A 1112 -26.48 14.01 -44.27
C VAL A 1112 -24.97 13.98 -44.54
N PHE A 1113 -24.53 14.44 -45.73
CA PHE A 1113 -23.13 14.36 -46.15
C PHE A 1113 -22.30 15.61 -45.82
N GLN A 1114 -22.96 16.69 -45.40
CA GLN A 1114 -22.38 17.95 -44.94
C GLN A 1114 -21.16 17.74 -44.00
N ASP A 1115 -20.17 18.65 -44.08
CA ASP A 1115 -18.91 18.57 -43.32
C ASP A 1115 -18.06 17.32 -43.58
N GLY A 1116 -18.35 16.55 -44.64
CA GLY A 1116 -17.60 15.35 -45.01
C GLY A 1116 -17.73 14.22 -43.99
N ARG A 1117 -18.89 14.12 -43.31
CA ARG A 1117 -19.12 13.20 -42.18
C ARG A 1117 -18.78 11.73 -42.48
N TYR A 1118 -18.98 11.29 -43.72
CA TYR A 1118 -18.69 9.92 -44.15
C TYR A 1118 -17.41 9.78 -45.00
N LEU A 1119 -16.52 10.77 -45.06
CA LEU A 1119 -15.32 10.71 -45.91
C LEU A 1119 -14.28 9.67 -45.49
N SER A 1120 -14.13 9.42 -44.18
CA SER A 1120 -13.02 8.64 -43.63
C SER A 1120 -13.46 7.27 -43.15
N LYS A 1121 -12.96 6.23 -43.81
CA LYS A 1121 -13.24 4.83 -43.43
C LYS A 1121 -12.82 4.55 -41.99
N GLU A 1122 -11.67 5.07 -41.55
CA GLU A 1122 -11.15 4.79 -40.20
C GLU A 1122 -11.98 5.43 -39.08
N ILE A 1123 -12.70 6.52 -39.36
CA ILE A 1123 -13.69 7.08 -38.43
C ILE A 1123 -14.97 6.25 -38.49
N VAL A 1124 -15.47 5.96 -39.69
CA VAL A 1124 -16.76 5.29 -39.90
C VAL A 1124 -16.76 3.86 -39.34
N ASP A 1125 -15.71 3.09 -39.60
CA ASP A 1125 -15.50 1.75 -39.02
C ASP A 1125 -15.38 1.84 -37.48
N GLY A 1126 -14.50 2.72 -36.98
CA GLY A 1126 -14.26 2.86 -35.55
C GLY A 1126 -15.48 3.36 -34.75
N MET A 1127 -16.34 4.17 -35.37
CA MET A 1127 -17.64 4.56 -34.81
C MET A 1127 -18.62 3.38 -34.80
N ALA A 1128 -18.66 2.55 -35.84
CA ALA A 1128 -19.48 1.33 -35.88
C ALA A 1128 -19.05 0.33 -34.79
N GLU A 1129 -17.75 0.04 -34.66
CA GLU A 1129 -17.20 -0.81 -33.60
C GLU A 1129 -17.51 -0.25 -32.21
N ALA A 1130 -17.29 1.05 -31.99
CA ALA A 1130 -17.61 1.72 -30.72
C ALA A 1130 -19.10 1.69 -30.38
N TYR A 1131 -19.98 1.75 -31.39
CA TYR A 1131 -21.42 1.65 -31.20
C TYR A 1131 -21.85 0.23 -30.79
N VAL A 1132 -21.30 -0.80 -31.45
CA VAL A 1132 -21.52 -2.22 -31.14
C VAL A 1132 -21.04 -2.55 -29.71
N GLU A 1133 -19.80 -2.21 -29.37
CA GLU A 1133 -19.22 -2.47 -28.04
C GLU A 1133 -20.05 -1.82 -26.91
N ASN A 1134 -20.35 -0.52 -27.02
CA ASN A 1134 -21.07 0.19 -25.96
C ASN A 1134 -22.51 -0.30 -25.79
N THR A 1135 -23.16 -0.68 -26.89
CA THR A 1135 -24.48 -1.33 -26.86
C THR A 1135 -24.40 -2.62 -26.03
N GLN A 1136 -23.50 -3.55 -26.38
CA GLN A 1136 -23.33 -4.81 -25.67
C GLN A 1136 -22.95 -4.61 -24.19
N ALA A 1137 -22.02 -3.68 -23.89
CA ALA A 1137 -21.59 -3.38 -22.53
C ALA A 1137 -22.73 -2.86 -21.65
N LYS A 1138 -23.63 -2.02 -22.18
CA LYS A 1138 -24.79 -1.51 -21.43
C LYS A 1138 -25.84 -2.58 -21.12
N PHE A 1139 -26.04 -3.55 -22.01
CA PHE A 1139 -26.86 -4.73 -21.70
C PHE A 1139 -26.24 -5.57 -20.56
N ILE A 1140 -24.92 -5.79 -20.55
CA ILE A 1140 -24.23 -6.54 -19.48
C ILE A 1140 -24.27 -5.79 -18.14
N GLU A 1141 -24.02 -4.48 -18.14
CA GLU A 1141 -24.06 -3.64 -16.93
C GLU A 1141 -25.45 -3.70 -16.27
N PHE A 1142 -26.52 -3.52 -17.04
CA PHE A 1142 -27.88 -3.55 -16.52
C PHE A 1142 -28.29 -4.96 -16.08
N ALA A 1143 -27.96 -6.00 -16.85
CA ALA A 1143 -28.22 -7.40 -16.46
C ALA A 1143 -27.55 -7.76 -15.13
N THR A 1144 -26.30 -7.31 -14.93
CA THR A 1144 -25.55 -7.47 -13.67
C THR A 1144 -26.27 -6.74 -12.52
N ILE A 1145 -26.67 -5.48 -12.73
CA ILE A 1145 -27.39 -4.69 -11.71
C ILE A 1145 -28.73 -5.33 -11.34
N LYS A 1146 -29.48 -5.89 -12.31
CA LYS A 1146 -30.75 -6.57 -12.04
C LYS A 1146 -30.58 -7.92 -11.37
N ALA A 1147 -29.60 -8.74 -11.78
CA ALA A 1147 -29.31 -9.98 -11.07
C ALA A 1147 -28.90 -9.71 -9.61
N MET A 1148 -28.11 -8.65 -9.35
CA MET A 1148 -27.79 -8.16 -8.01
C MET A 1148 -28.99 -7.57 -7.23
N GLN A 1149 -30.09 -7.20 -7.89
CA GLN A 1149 -31.35 -6.77 -7.26
C GLN A 1149 -32.28 -7.95 -6.94
N SER A 1150 -32.10 -9.12 -7.57
CA SER A 1150 -32.83 -10.34 -7.20
C SER A 1150 -32.44 -10.78 -5.78
N GLU A 1151 -33.39 -11.30 -4.99
CA GLU A 1151 -33.21 -11.48 -3.53
C GLU A 1151 -32.24 -12.60 -3.09
N ASN A 1152 -31.35 -13.12 -3.95
CA ASN A 1152 -30.43 -14.19 -3.57
C ASN A 1152 -29.27 -13.69 -2.66
N ARG A 1153 -29.46 -13.89 -1.35
CA ARG A 1153 -28.79 -13.14 -0.29
C ARG A 1153 -27.33 -13.52 -0.07
N LYS A 1154 -26.40 -12.69 -0.55
CA LYS A 1154 -25.21 -12.30 0.24
C LYS A 1154 -25.13 -10.78 0.33
N LYS A 1155 -25.70 -10.25 1.43
CA LYS A 1155 -25.73 -8.82 1.80
C LYS A 1155 -24.35 -8.16 1.55
N TYR A 1156 -24.29 -6.86 1.20
CA TYR A 1156 -23.11 -5.99 1.43
C TYR A 1156 -23.51 -4.49 1.50
N PHE A 1157 -22.89 -3.72 2.39
CA PHE A 1157 -23.18 -2.29 2.57
C PHE A 1157 -22.42 -1.38 1.57
N PHE A 1158 -22.94 -1.19 0.36
CA PHE A 1158 -22.39 -0.20 -0.60
C PHE A 1158 -22.56 1.25 -0.15
N LEU A 1159 -21.52 2.07 -0.33
CA LEU A 1159 -21.59 3.53 -0.41
C LEU A 1159 -21.53 3.89 -1.90
N TYR A 1160 -22.38 4.82 -2.35
CA TYR A 1160 -22.36 5.36 -3.70
C TYR A 1160 -21.60 6.69 -3.69
N GLY A 1161 -20.53 6.78 -4.48
CA GLY A 1161 -19.84 8.02 -4.80
C GLY A 1161 -19.93 8.25 -6.30
N SER A 1162 -20.64 9.29 -6.72
CA SER A 1162 -20.77 9.67 -8.13
C SER A 1162 -19.54 10.45 -8.59
N VAL A 1163 -18.83 9.92 -9.60
CA VAL A 1163 -18.59 10.57 -10.92
C VAL A 1163 -18.12 12.04 -10.84
N CYS A 1164 -16.93 12.45 -11.34
CA CYS A 1164 -15.88 11.80 -12.14
C CYS A 1164 -14.66 12.77 -12.25
N PRO A 1165 -13.58 12.52 -13.04
CA PRO A 1165 -13.15 11.31 -13.75
C PRO A 1165 -11.72 10.86 -13.29
N PRO A 1166 -10.76 10.32 -14.09
CA PRO A 1166 -10.35 8.93 -13.86
C PRO A 1166 -8.84 8.69 -13.66
N ILE A 1167 -8.49 7.53 -13.08
CA ILE A 1167 -7.20 6.87 -13.33
C ILE A 1167 -7.48 5.44 -13.83
N TYR A 1168 -6.78 5.02 -14.88
CA TYR A 1168 -6.92 3.71 -15.53
C TYR A 1168 -6.24 2.58 -14.74
N HIS A 1169 -6.55 1.34 -15.13
CA HIS A 1169 -6.18 0.12 -14.41
C HIS A 1169 -4.68 -0.22 -14.34
N PHE A 1170 -4.34 -0.95 -13.28
CA PHE A 1170 -3.14 -1.80 -13.16
C PHE A 1170 -2.94 -2.72 -14.36
N SER A 1171 -1.69 -3.16 -14.56
CA SER A 1171 -1.34 -4.31 -15.40
C SER A 1171 -0.43 -5.30 -14.65
N PHE A 1172 -0.88 -6.54 -14.46
CA PHE A 1172 -0.03 -7.71 -14.25
C PHE A 1172 -0.72 -8.97 -14.84
N PRO A 1173 0.02 -9.93 -15.43
CA PRO A 1173 -0.54 -11.08 -16.13
C PRO A 1173 -0.89 -12.26 -15.20
N ALA A 1174 -1.67 -13.22 -15.72
CA ALA A 1174 -2.38 -14.23 -14.94
C ALA A 1174 -1.64 -15.57 -14.69
N GLY A 1175 -2.12 -16.33 -13.69
CA GLY A 1175 -1.61 -17.67 -13.33
C GLY A 1175 -2.54 -18.53 -12.45
N PHE A 1176 -3.60 -19.09 -13.06
CA PHE A 1176 -4.16 -20.46 -12.90
C PHE A 1176 -3.80 -21.28 -11.60
N ILE A 1177 -4.70 -21.91 -10.80
CA ILE A 1177 -6.18 -22.17 -10.82
C ILE A 1177 -6.70 -22.59 -9.40
N VAL A 1178 -8.04 -22.55 -9.18
CA VAL A 1178 -8.89 -23.24 -8.15
C VAL A 1178 -8.85 -22.68 -6.70
N GLY A 1179 -10.02 -22.48 -6.06
CA GLY A 1179 -10.04 -22.18 -4.61
C GLY A 1179 -11.35 -21.89 -3.83
N ALA A 1180 -12.49 -21.54 -4.45
CA ALA A 1180 -13.86 -21.43 -3.87
C ALA A 1180 -14.15 -20.67 -2.52
N ASN A 1181 -15.19 -19.81 -2.56
CA ASN A 1181 -16.12 -19.43 -1.48
C ASN A 1181 -15.76 -18.41 -0.36
N LEU A 1182 -16.00 -17.13 -0.67
CA LEU A 1182 -17.01 -16.24 -0.05
C LEU A 1182 -17.16 -16.11 1.50
N GLY A 1183 -16.92 -14.90 2.04
CA GLY A 1183 -17.69 -14.41 3.22
C GLY A 1183 -17.09 -13.28 4.08
N ARG A 1184 -17.12 -12.01 3.64
CA ARG A 1184 -16.84 -10.84 4.50
C ARG A 1184 -18.09 -10.40 5.27
N TYR A 1185 -17.93 -9.60 6.33
CA TYR A 1185 -18.88 -8.49 6.58
C TYR A 1185 -18.23 -7.20 7.05
N ARG A 1186 -18.88 -6.06 6.74
CA ARG A 1186 -18.43 -4.67 6.96
C ARG A 1186 -19.10 -4.04 8.19
N PRO A 1187 -18.60 -2.89 8.67
CA PRO A 1187 -19.48 -1.75 8.94
C PRO A 1187 -19.31 -0.64 7.89
N LYS A 1188 -20.06 0.46 8.04
CA LYS A 1188 -20.32 1.46 7.00
C LYS A 1188 -20.28 2.88 7.57
N THR A 1189 -19.68 3.83 6.85
CA THR A 1189 -19.79 5.27 7.12
C THR A 1189 -20.85 5.91 6.20
N PHE A 1190 -21.42 7.05 6.58
CA PHE A 1190 -22.40 7.80 5.78
C PHE A 1190 -22.22 9.31 6.01
N CYS A 1191 -22.54 10.14 5.02
CA CYS A 1191 -22.48 11.61 5.12
C CYS A 1191 -23.53 12.27 4.19
N ALA A 1192 -24.02 13.47 4.53
CA ALA A 1192 -24.98 14.27 3.74
C ALA A 1192 -24.96 15.77 4.19
N THR A 1193 -25.33 16.73 3.32
CA THR A 1193 -25.17 18.19 3.62
C THR A 1193 -26.09 19.16 2.83
N LYS A 1194 -26.21 20.41 3.34
CA LYS A 1194 -26.88 21.66 2.82
C LYS A 1194 -28.35 21.90 3.26
N ARG A 1195 -28.83 23.13 3.56
CA ARG A 1195 -28.21 24.45 3.93
C ARG A 1195 -29.27 25.43 4.55
N ILE A 1196 -29.00 26.03 5.72
CA ILE A 1196 -29.13 27.46 6.19
C ILE A 1196 -30.10 28.39 5.40
N THR A 1197 -31.06 29.22 5.90
CA THR A 1197 -31.40 29.92 7.20
C THR A 1197 -32.88 30.38 7.28
N ALA A 1198 -33.47 30.65 8.48
CA ALA A 1198 -34.53 31.67 8.78
C ALA A 1198 -34.84 31.79 10.31
N GLU A 1199 -35.74 32.70 10.74
CA GLU A 1199 -35.92 33.19 12.13
C GLU A 1199 -37.38 33.09 12.70
N LEU A 1200 -37.53 33.12 14.04
CA LEU A 1200 -38.79 33.14 14.86
C LEU A 1200 -39.73 31.90 14.75
N ASP A 1201 -40.61 31.55 15.72
CA ASP A 1201 -40.97 32.17 17.02
C ASP A 1201 -41.31 31.12 18.12
N LEU A 1202 -41.54 31.59 19.35
CA LEU A 1202 -42.04 30.96 20.58
C LEU A 1202 -42.80 29.60 20.50
N VAL A 1203 -42.41 28.64 21.37
CA VAL A 1203 -43.20 28.24 22.57
C VAL A 1203 -42.42 27.26 23.47
N ALA A 1204 -42.43 27.54 24.78
CA ALA A 1204 -42.19 26.63 25.91
C ALA A 1204 -43.38 26.81 26.88
N PRO A 1205 -43.73 25.88 27.82
CA PRO A 1205 -42.85 25.01 28.61
C PRO A 1205 -43.36 23.53 28.62
N ASN A 1206 -43.04 22.59 29.53
CA ASN A 1206 -42.69 22.69 30.96
C ASN A 1206 -42.17 21.37 31.57
N LEU A 1207 -41.39 21.49 32.67
CA LEU A 1207 -41.03 20.43 33.66
C LEU A 1207 -40.16 19.24 33.16
N SER A 1208 -39.22 18.67 33.92
CA SER A 1208 -38.77 18.98 35.30
C SER A 1208 -37.26 18.76 35.49
N THR A 1209 -36.63 19.60 36.33
CA THR A 1209 -35.20 19.58 36.68
C THR A 1209 -34.79 18.45 37.66
N ARG A 1210 -33.58 17.87 37.48
CA ARG A 1210 -32.57 17.48 38.50
C ARG A 1210 -31.59 16.45 37.90
N THR A 1211 -30.27 16.38 38.13
CA THR A 1211 -29.16 17.26 38.58
C THR A 1211 -27.96 16.32 38.82
N TYR A 1212 -26.76 16.72 38.39
CA TYR A 1212 -25.43 16.27 38.85
C TYR A 1212 -24.86 14.87 38.53
N ALA A 1213 -23.52 14.87 38.47
CA ALA A 1213 -22.54 13.80 38.61
C ALA A 1213 -22.11 12.98 37.37
N SER A 1214 -20.84 13.21 37.02
CA SER A 1214 -19.86 12.33 36.36
C SER A 1214 -20.17 10.83 36.24
N VAL A 1215 -19.97 10.30 35.03
CA VAL A 1215 -18.67 9.70 34.66
C VAL A 1215 -18.16 10.43 33.43
#